data_AF-A0A8J9SHZ8-F1
#
_entry.id   AF-A0A8J9SHZ8-F1
#
_cell.length_a   1.000
_cell.length_b   1.000
_cell.length_c   1.000
_cell.angle_alpha   90.00
_cell.angle_beta   90.00
_cell.angle_gamma   90.00
#
_symmetry.space_group_name_H-M   'P 1'
#
loop_
_entity.id
_entity.type
_entity.pdbx_description
1 polymer ?
#
loop_
_entity_poly.entity_id
_entity_poly.type
_entity_poly.pdbx_seq_one_letter_code
_entity_poly.pdbx_strand_id
1 'polypeptide(L)'
;MKGRSTSSVYCSLSFVLVLSTIPGQSEHQTQRRQCKAGNDDDTCDNGHDPFVRKPLDGFPARCGLYMAESSIPHAGWGMYTAQDLFEGDAIQPLDVSIPVFDLEHHQNVISNKFKREVPEWLMGQYYWNADVIYAQFDAIDVKGILPGFGMLANSHVGLVNAENGGNRDRLALGRETPHVGASSHYQDLTFTVLDDLPAGHEIFVEYGDEWFEDRSHVFGDDLPLSHHFESADTILAQWKEVVPGDLESSLGTDLYNLILDGLGHFLSPRLRRALPQTASDAVSQANGQGTAYATVPNVVRDIDWLEENGMCLDNLAPRENVDAGNKGAFATRFLSRGSLVAPAPVIQLSRQHLEMILVDAYDEVLWQGHQLLLNYCYGHAGSSLLFFPYSPATNLINHGSGERANVGVRWSDRMSNPEMLQWTADEILESNEKAGLMMEFYALRDIQPGEEILLDYGDEWQDAWDRHVNDWRPPIYETDYTPAYTFDRHDEIYTLEDGDLYPPPYVQVRCYVNEDEPGVPDEDGWYQWTPVENEDLSYTVPCTVLSSDAVNDKEKAYRVQVNANENLKFKAAPWSSITFIDVSYTGNQHLRQGFRHEIKLPDAMVPDCWRDIENPPDNELCNLFMAESAIPNAGLGMFTARRLDKGELISSGDVVLQIEDADLNKNLRFWRQGITDIDEPPWLLENYFWNPSNTFGSFEAHDVESIVPGLGMLANSHPGLVNSKMLPSSATADLHRGLDPGAGASTHYHNVRFRATDKIEAGTELFVKYGDSWFEEREDLGPIPLSDDYQRADRTVKRFWKIIDGNTTRELARDLWDFILQASSIPMRHNIALPQSLENIESILNKGSAYYSVPDRIKSIGWLEENGRCLDNIRPSQSKLRQAGKGAFATRAIPKGKIIAPMPVAHVRRHHMDIFDSDDHSDPSANVWSDGTQVLMNYCYGHPNSTLLLFPYSPVVNYVNHNATSANAELRWSKLPNHLESWLERTPDSLDSEEHAGLIMELTATRDISAGEEIYLDYGTSWDEAWADYVANKFRPTGEDLLYRSSADLNRRVEWIKTRSELETEPYYFESAFTACFVGRSQRTGNHDEADDSKLQQFLWTPVVGMYDDTYNAYPCTVLERTVNDVEGYAPHRRDSVWPMEVTYKIRLHQQNEGDVIMTQVPRRAIQFFDRAYQSDLFIRSAFRHEIHLPDAMVPPAWRDLIELV
;
A
#
# COMPACT_ATOMS: atom_id res chain seq x y z
N MET A 1 -33.94 59.50 -51.81
CA MET A 1 -35.07 59.73 -52.73
C MET A 1 -36.36 59.46 -51.99
N LYS A 2 -37.33 60.38 -52.15
CA LYS A 2 -38.79 60.36 -51.87
C LYS A 2 -39.35 59.21 -51.01
N GLY A 3 -40.16 59.45 -49.97
CA GLY A 3 -40.88 60.66 -49.55
C GLY A 3 -41.51 60.39 -48.17
N ARG A 4 -41.57 61.40 -47.30
CA ARG A 4 -42.77 62.23 -47.04
C ARG A 4 -43.87 61.44 -46.30
N SER A 5 -44.41 61.90 -45.17
CA SER A 5 -44.34 63.24 -44.58
C SER A 5 -45.04 63.24 -43.22
N THR A 6 -44.87 64.38 -42.51
CA THR A 6 -45.88 65.08 -41.69
C THR A 6 -46.32 64.40 -40.39
N SER A 7 -46.33 65.02 -39.21
CA SER A 7 -46.19 66.42 -38.80
C SER A 7 -46.15 66.41 -37.26
N SER A 8 -45.16 67.06 -36.62
CA SER A 8 -45.28 68.36 -35.92
C SER A 8 -46.31 68.38 -34.79
N VAL A 9 -45.93 68.67 -33.53
CA VAL A 9 -46.07 69.99 -32.85
C VAL A 9 -46.10 69.65 -31.34
N TYR A 10 -45.48 70.33 -30.36
CA TYR A 10 -44.77 71.60 -30.22
C TYR A 10 -44.00 71.60 -28.89
N CYS A 11 -42.91 72.38 -28.84
CA CYS A 11 -42.52 73.39 -27.82
C CYS A 11 -42.68 73.08 -26.31
N SER A 12 -41.76 73.47 -25.41
CA SER A 12 -40.64 74.40 -25.49
C SER A 12 -40.08 74.71 -24.09
N LEU A 13 -38.80 75.14 -24.05
CA LEU A 13 -38.19 76.11 -23.12
C LEU A 13 -38.07 75.65 -21.64
N SER A 14 -37.01 75.93 -20.87
CA SER A 14 -35.95 76.94 -20.95
C SER A 14 -34.98 76.71 -19.78
N PHE A 15 -33.69 77.08 -19.97
CA PHE A 15 -32.78 77.81 -19.04
C PHE A 15 -32.61 77.35 -17.55
N VAL A 16 -31.49 77.46 -16.83
CA VAL A 16 -30.06 77.81 -17.00
C VAL A 16 -29.47 77.93 -15.57
N LEU A 17 -28.16 77.73 -15.40
CA LEU A 17 -27.26 78.15 -14.28
C LEU A 17 -27.51 77.48 -12.89
N VAL A 18 -26.58 76.84 -12.16
CA VAL A 18 -25.17 77.09 -11.72
C VAL A 18 -25.14 77.22 -10.17
N LEU A 19 -24.09 76.65 -9.57
CA LEU A 19 -23.51 76.82 -8.22
C LEU A 19 -23.92 75.90 -7.04
N SER A 20 -22.96 75.03 -6.70
CA SER A 20 -22.26 74.85 -5.40
C SER A 20 -22.90 74.16 -4.19
N THR A 21 -22.02 73.40 -3.50
CA THR A 21 -21.95 72.95 -2.09
C THR A 21 -22.67 71.66 -1.61
N ILE A 22 -21.83 70.63 -1.44
CA ILE A 22 -21.69 69.48 -0.49
C ILE A 22 -22.40 69.63 0.89
N PRO A 23 -22.56 68.60 1.77
CA PRO A 23 -22.91 67.15 1.65
C PRO A 23 -24.16 66.76 2.50
N GLY A 24 -24.66 65.52 2.37
CA GLY A 24 -25.49 64.89 3.41
C GLY A 24 -26.23 63.62 2.99
N GLN A 25 -25.88 62.51 3.65
CA GLN A 25 -26.54 61.21 3.82
C GLN A 25 -27.94 60.96 3.20
N SER A 26 -28.13 59.75 2.64
CA SER A 26 -29.41 59.02 2.76
C SER A 26 -29.28 57.53 2.42
N GLU A 27 -29.66 56.69 3.38
CA GLU A 27 -30.64 55.59 3.28
C GLU A 27 -30.71 54.79 1.95
N HIS A 28 -30.26 53.54 1.99
CA HIS A 28 -30.60 52.54 0.98
C HIS A 28 -31.88 51.78 1.38
N GLN A 29 -32.99 52.14 0.74
CA GLN A 29 -34.19 51.31 0.67
C GLN A 29 -34.06 50.27 -0.44
N THR A 30 -34.33 49.03 -0.07
CA THR A 30 -34.49 47.83 -0.88
C THR A 30 -35.64 47.97 -1.89
N GLN A 31 -35.37 47.74 -3.18
CA GLN A 31 -36.41 47.51 -4.20
C GLN A 31 -36.22 46.15 -4.88
N ARG A 32 -37.04 45.19 -4.46
CA ARG A 32 -37.36 43.95 -5.18
C ARG A 32 -37.83 44.26 -6.60
N ARG A 33 -37.22 43.63 -7.62
CA ARG A 33 -37.79 43.57 -8.97
C ARG A 33 -38.48 42.23 -9.21
N GLN A 34 -39.79 42.32 -9.45
CA GLN A 34 -40.63 41.25 -10.01
C GLN A 34 -40.25 40.99 -11.46
N CYS A 35 -40.01 39.72 -11.82
CA CYS A 35 -40.05 39.26 -13.20
C CYS A 35 -41.48 38.86 -13.60
N LYS A 36 -41.95 39.35 -14.75
CA LYS A 36 -43.17 38.87 -15.43
C LYS A 36 -42.77 38.13 -16.71
N ALA A 37 -43.42 36.99 -16.90
CA ALA A 37 -43.28 36.06 -18.01
C ALA A 37 -43.71 36.65 -19.38
N GLY A 38 -43.11 36.11 -20.46
CA GLY A 38 -43.68 36.16 -21.81
C GLY A 38 -42.67 36.08 -22.98
N ASN A 39 -42.45 34.85 -23.46
CA ASN A 39 -42.10 34.35 -24.80
C ASN A 39 -41.16 35.10 -25.79
N ASP A 40 -40.17 34.32 -26.23
CA ASP A 40 -39.63 34.06 -27.58
C ASP A 40 -38.99 35.16 -28.45
N ASP A 41 -37.77 34.79 -28.87
CA ASP A 41 -36.94 35.23 -29.99
C ASP A 41 -36.31 36.63 -30.00
N ASP A 42 -35.02 36.59 -29.64
CA ASP A 42 -33.87 37.00 -30.43
C ASP A 42 -33.51 38.48 -30.65
N THR A 43 -32.26 38.75 -30.28
CA THR A 43 -31.37 39.84 -30.70
C THR A 43 -31.58 41.23 -30.10
N CYS A 44 -30.83 41.51 -29.03
CA CYS A 44 -30.27 42.83 -28.75
C CYS A 44 -28.80 42.67 -28.35
N ASP A 45 -27.97 42.56 -29.38
CA ASP A 45 -26.53 42.78 -29.33
C ASP A 45 -26.25 44.27 -29.07
N ASN A 46 -25.48 44.57 -28.03
CA ASN A 46 -24.84 45.86 -27.82
C ASN A 46 -23.49 45.64 -27.15
N GLY A 47 -22.46 45.50 -27.97
CA GLY A 47 -21.10 46.01 -27.71
C GLY A 47 -20.40 45.40 -26.49
N HIS A 48 -20.01 44.12 -26.58
CA HIS A 48 -19.04 43.53 -25.67
C HIS A 48 -17.67 43.40 -26.34
N ASP A 49 -16.64 43.84 -25.61
CA ASP A 49 -15.26 43.41 -25.79
C ASP A 49 -15.21 41.86 -25.86
N PRO A 50 -14.66 41.22 -26.91
CA PRO A 50 -14.73 39.76 -27.11
C PRO A 50 -13.98 38.93 -26.06
N PHE A 51 -13.27 39.57 -25.13
CA PHE A 51 -12.35 38.89 -24.21
C PHE A 51 -12.77 38.87 -22.75
N VAL A 52 -13.89 39.49 -22.36
CA VAL A 52 -14.41 39.36 -20.98
C VAL A 52 -15.38 38.17 -20.93
N ARG A 53 -14.83 36.97 -20.73
CA ARG A 53 -15.61 35.73 -20.56
C ARG A 53 -16.19 35.69 -19.14
N LYS A 54 -17.47 35.35 -19.01
CA LYS A 54 -18.17 35.36 -17.72
C LYS A 54 -17.64 34.24 -16.80
N PRO A 55 -17.56 34.48 -15.48
CA PRO A 55 -17.31 33.44 -14.48
C PRO A 55 -18.40 32.36 -14.51
N LEU A 56 -18.12 31.23 -13.89
CA LEU A 56 -19.12 30.20 -13.61
C LEU A 56 -20.22 30.77 -12.69
N ASP A 57 -21.47 30.36 -12.92
CA ASP A 57 -22.61 30.83 -12.12
C ASP A 57 -22.38 30.54 -10.62
N GLY A 58 -22.61 31.57 -9.78
CA GLY A 58 -22.37 31.51 -8.33
C GLY A 58 -20.98 31.97 -7.88
N PHE A 59 -20.04 32.25 -8.81
CA PHE A 59 -18.68 32.70 -8.47
C PHE A 59 -18.38 34.13 -8.98
N PRO A 60 -17.62 34.94 -8.20
CA PRO A 60 -17.21 36.28 -8.60
C PRO A 60 -16.16 36.28 -9.72
N ALA A 61 -16.09 37.39 -10.47
CA ALA A 61 -15.07 37.56 -11.52
C ALA A 61 -13.65 37.76 -10.96
N ARG A 62 -13.55 38.37 -9.77
CA ARG A 62 -12.32 38.45 -8.96
C ARG A 62 -12.37 37.40 -7.87
N CYS A 63 -11.23 37.06 -7.30
CA CYS A 63 -11.18 36.02 -6.28
C CYS A 63 -12.08 36.40 -5.09
N GLY A 64 -12.98 35.48 -4.71
CA GLY A 64 -13.93 35.67 -3.62
C GLY A 64 -13.43 35.15 -2.29
N LEU A 65 -12.41 34.29 -2.29
CA LEU A 65 -11.87 33.63 -1.12
C LEU A 65 -10.35 33.56 -1.22
N TYR A 66 -9.65 34.08 -0.21
CA TYR A 66 -8.20 34.15 -0.18
C TYR A 66 -7.61 33.34 0.97
N MET A 67 -6.45 32.73 0.72
CA MET A 67 -5.53 32.25 1.74
C MET A 67 -4.46 33.32 1.98
N ALA A 68 -4.29 33.77 3.21
CA ALA A 68 -3.26 34.72 3.59
C ALA A 68 -2.76 34.42 5.02
N GLU A 69 -1.74 35.13 5.50
CA GLU A 69 -1.30 35.01 6.91
C GLU A 69 -2.48 35.32 7.85
N SER A 70 -2.75 34.40 8.79
CA SER A 70 -3.87 34.52 9.73
C SER A 70 -3.73 35.76 10.62
N SER A 71 -4.87 36.29 11.04
CA SER A 71 -4.95 37.36 12.04
C SER A 71 -4.66 36.85 13.45
N ILE A 72 -4.75 35.53 13.68
CA ILE A 72 -4.27 34.89 14.91
C ILE A 72 -2.74 34.83 14.85
N PRO A 73 -2.03 35.46 15.80
CA PRO A 73 -0.58 35.46 15.80
C PRO A 73 -0.02 34.02 15.83
N HIS A 74 0.89 33.72 14.90
CA HIS A 74 1.58 32.43 14.77
C HIS A 74 0.70 31.22 14.39
N ALA A 75 -0.57 31.42 14.00
CA ALA A 75 -1.44 30.33 13.54
C ALA A 75 -1.13 29.85 12.11
N GLY A 76 -0.30 30.57 11.36
CA GLY A 76 0.05 30.22 9.98
C GLY A 76 -0.92 30.84 8.97
N TRP A 77 -1.58 30.01 8.17
CA TRP A 77 -2.49 30.46 7.11
C TRP A 77 -3.92 30.60 7.63
N GLY A 78 -4.64 31.62 7.19
CA GLY A 78 -6.06 31.86 7.44
C GLY A 78 -6.84 32.06 6.14
N MET A 79 -8.15 31.88 6.21
CA MET A 79 -9.08 32.02 5.07
C MET A 79 -9.87 33.32 5.19
N TYR A 80 -9.88 34.14 4.14
CA TYR A 80 -10.54 35.44 4.13
C TYR A 80 -11.58 35.52 3.02
N THR A 81 -12.79 35.98 3.34
CA THR A 81 -13.78 36.33 2.30
C THR A 81 -13.43 37.68 1.69
N ALA A 82 -13.56 37.84 0.38
CA ALA A 82 -13.48 39.13 -0.31
C ALA A 82 -14.87 39.67 -0.72
N GLN A 83 -15.93 39.04 -0.20
CA GLN A 83 -17.31 39.39 -0.43
C GLN A 83 -18.05 39.48 0.90
N ASP A 84 -19.09 40.31 0.95
CA ASP A 84 -20.03 40.29 2.07
C ASP A 84 -20.80 38.95 2.02
N LEU A 85 -20.79 38.22 3.13
CA LEU A 85 -21.58 37.00 3.33
C LEU A 85 -22.59 37.26 4.45
N PHE A 86 -23.80 36.73 4.30
CA PHE A 86 -24.87 36.95 5.28
C PHE A 86 -25.15 35.68 6.09
N GLU A 87 -25.74 35.84 7.27
CA GLU A 87 -26.18 34.72 8.10
C GLU A 87 -26.97 33.68 7.28
N GLY A 88 -26.54 32.41 7.36
CA GLY A 88 -27.12 31.27 6.64
C GLY A 88 -26.58 31.07 5.22
N ASP A 89 -25.75 31.97 4.68
CA ASP A 89 -25.09 31.75 3.39
C ASP A 89 -24.14 30.56 3.45
N ALA A 90 -24.15 29.72 2.40
CA ALA A 90 -23.18 28.64 2.25
C ALA A 90 -21.86 29.18 1.67
N ILE A 91 -20.75 28.86 2.30
CA ILE A 91 -19.42 29.27 1.86
C ILE A 91 -18.93 28.31 0.76
N GLN A 92 -18.50 28.88 -0.36
CA GLN A 92 -17.98 28.15 -1.52
C GLN A 92 -16.45 28.27 -1.61
N PRO A 93 -15.74 27.29 -2.21
CA PRO A 93 -16.26 26.08 -2.85
C PRO A 93 -16.50 24.91 -1.88
N LEU A 94 -17.45 24.01 -2.20
CA LEU A 94 -17.70 22.79 -1.42
C LEU A 94 -16.50 21.82 -1.50
N ASP A 95 -16.43 20.85 -0.59
CA ASP A 95 -15.36 19.83 -0.58
C ASP A 95 -15.86 18.40 -0.32
N VAL A 96 -14.93 17.45 -0.35
CA VAL A 96 -15.13 16.04 0.00
C VAL A 96 -14.80 15.79 1.48
N SER A 97 -15.52 14.89 2.13
CA SER A 97 -15.10 14.33 3.42
C SER A 97 -14.49 12.95 3.21
N ILE A 98 -13.35 12.65 3.82
CA ILE A 98 -12.65 11.37 3.64
C ILE A 98 -12.61 10.64 4.99
N PRO A 99 -13.35 9.53 5.15
CA PRO A 99 -13.30 8.76 6.39
C PRO A 99 -12.03 7.90 6.47
N VAL A 100 -11.53 7.72 7.68
CA VAL A 100 -10.46 6.78 8.04
C VAL A 100 -11.03 5.79 9.05
N PHE A 101 -10.86 4.50 8.78
CA PHE A 101 -11.52 3.42 9.52
C PHE A 101 -10.53 2.63 10.38
N ASP A 102 -10.88 2.38 11.64
CA ASP A 102 -10.20 1.47 12.57
C ASP A 102 -8.67 1.66 12.65
N LEU A 103 -8.21 2.92 12.58
CA LEU A 103 -6.78 3.25 12.50
C LEU A 103 -6.01 2.66 13.69
N GLU A 104 -6.52 2.85 14.91
CA GLU A 104 -5.88 2.37 16.13
C GLU A 104 -5.78 0.83 16.13
N HIS A 105 -6.81 0.12 15.66
CA HIS A 105 -6.78 -1.33 15.54
C HIS A 105 -5.65 -1.79 14.59
N HIS A 106 -5.56 -1.19 13.40
CA HIS A 106 -4.54 -1.55 12.43
C HIS A 106 -3.12 -1.21 12.91
N GLN A 107 -2.91 -0.04 13.52
CA GLN A 107 -1.63 0.34 14.10
C GLN A 107 -1.20 -0.58 15.25
N ASN A 108 -2.15 -1.03 16.07
CA ASN A 108 -1.89 -2.01 17.13
C ASN A 108 -1.49 -3.37 16.56
N VAL A 109 -2.13 -3.83 15.48
CA VAL A 109 -1.74 -5.07 14.79
C VAL A 109 -0.32 -4.92 14.22
N ILE A 110 -0.02 -3.80 13.56
CA ILE A 110 1.32 -3.52 12.98
C ILE A 110 2.39 -3.56 14.08
N SER A 111 2.19 -2.81 15.15
CA SER A 111 3.15 -2.64 16.24
C SER A 111 3.39 -3.96 16.99
N ASN A 112 2.32 -4.66 17.39
CA ASN A 112 2.44 -5.86 18.21
C ASN A 112 2.94 -7.07 17.41
N LYS A 113 2.46 -7.24 16.18
CA LYS A 113 2.73 -8.44 15.39
C LYS A 113 4.02 -8.35 14.59
N PHE A 114 4.18 -7.24 13.85
CA PHE A 114 5.34 -7.07 12.99
C PHE A 114 6.53 -6.45 13.71
N LYS A 115 6.34 -5.99 14.96
CA LYS A 115 7.35 -5.26 15.73
C LYS A 115 7.92 -4.07 14.95
N ARG A 116 7.06 -3.44 14.14
CA ARG A 116 7.37 -2.21 13.40
C ARG A 116 6.91 -1.04 14.24
N GLU A 117 7.80 -0.07 14.44
CA GLU A 117 7.44 1.18 15.06
C GLU A 117 6.67 2.02 14.05
N VAL A 118 5.44 2.39 14.36
CA VAL A 118 4.64 3.28 13.54
C VAL A 118 4.97 4.72 13.99
N PRO A 119 5.42 5.60 13.09
CA PRO A 119 5.70 7.00 13.44
C PRO A 119 4.46 7.68 14.04
N GLU A 120 4.65 8.78 14.76
CA GLU A 120 3.51 9.56 15.23
C GLU A 120 2.66 10.08 14.06
N TRP A 121 1.36 10.21 14.32
CA TRP A 121 0.36 10.49 13.30
C TRP A 121 -0.10 11.95 13.36
N LEU A 122 0.62 12.84 12.66
CA LEU A 122 0.32 14.29 12.63
C LEU A 122 -1.11 14.59 12.16
N MET A 123 -1.63 13.80 11.22
CA MET A 123 -3.00 13.94 10.73
C MET A 123 -4.06 13.79 11.84
N GLY A 124 -3.74 13.14 12.96
CA GLY A 124 -4.62 13.07 14.13
C GLY A 124 -4.96 14.43 14.75
N GLN A 125 -4.20 15.49 14.45
CA GLN A 125 -4.52 16.86 14.86
C GLN A 125 -5.65 17.50 14.05
N TYR A 126 -6.05 16.89 12.93
CA TYR A 126 -7.03 17.40 11.98
C TYR A 126 -8.30 16.54 11.90
N TYR A 127 -8.49 15.63 12.86
CA TYR A 127 -9.64 14.75 12.91
C TYR A 127 -10.89 15.44 13.40
N TRP A 128 -11.96 15.17 12.67
CA TRP A 128 -13.33 15.46 13.06
C TRP A 128 -14.01 14.18 13.50
N ASN A 129 -14.97 14.31 14.41
CA ASN A 129 -15.81 13.20 14.81
C ASN A 129 -16.63 12.69 13.60
N ALA A 130 -16.96 11.41 13.60
CA ALA A 130 -17.58 10.77 12.45
C ALA A 130 -19.04 11.19 12.22
N ASP A 131 -19.73 11.65 13.25
CA ASP A 131 -21.06 12.26 13.18
C ASP A 131 -21.07 13.52 12.33
N VAL A 132 -20.01 14.34 12.40
CA VAL A 132 -19.84 15.55 11.59
C VAL A 132 -19.87 15.26 10.08
N ILE A 133 -19.43 14.06 9.67
CA ILE A 133 -19.45 13.64 8.26
C ILE A 133 -20.55 12.62 7.95
N TYR A 134 -21.38 12.27 8.93
CA TYR A 134 -22.40 11.22 8.86
C TYR A 134 -21.86 9.81 8.53
N ALA A 135 -20.69 9.47 9.08
CA ALA A 135 -20.02 8.18 8.88
C ALA A 135 -19.86 7.35 10.17
N GLN A 136 -20.48 7.76 11.29
CA GLN A 136 -20.28 7.14 12.60
C GLN A 136 -20.74 5.67 12.71
N PHE A 137 -21.47 5.17 11.71
CA PHE A 137 -21.95 3.80 11.68
C PHE A 137 -21.26 2.93 10.63
N ASP A 138 -20.34 3.49 9.85
CA ASP A 138 -19.64 2.78 8.78
C ASP A 138 -18.69 1.71 9.34
N ALA A 139 -18.03 1.97 10.48
CA ALA A 139 -17.15 1.03 11.18
C ALA A 139 -17.22 1.22 12.71
N ILE A 140 -16.39 0.48 13.46
CA ILE A 140 -16.31 0.58 14.93
C ILE A 140 -15.62 1.88 15.34
N ASP A 141 -14.51 2.23 14.69
CA ASP A 141 -13.86 3.52 14.86
C ASP A 141 -13.75 4.23 13.50
N VAL A 142 -14.32 5.43 13.43
CA VAL A 142 -14.31 6.25 12.23
C VAL A 142 -13.82 7.64 12.59
N LYS A 143 -12.90 8.18 11.79
CA LYS A 143 -12.44 9.58 11.88
C LYS A 143 -12.69 10.27 10.55
N GLY A 144 -13.20 11.50 10.59
CA GLY A 144 -13.40 12.32 9.39
C GLY A 144 -12.22 13.23 9.11
N ILE A 145 -11.75 13.25 7.85
CA ILE A 145 -10.83 14.25 7.33
C ILE A 145 -11.62 15.17 6.39
N LEU A 146 -11.59 16.47 6.69
CA LEU A 146 -12.38 17.50 6.01
C LEU A 146 -11.41 18.49 5.35
N PRO A 147 -10.84 18.17 4.17
CA PRO A 147 -10.01 19.12 3.43
C PRO A 147 -10.76 20.41 3.11
N GLY A 148 -10.00 21.46 2.80
CA GLY A 148 -10.54 22.79 2.62
C GLY A 148 -10.84 23.43 3.97
N PHE A 149 -12.08 23.86 4.20
CA PHE A 149 -12.45 24.63 5.39
C PHE A 149 -12.17 23.89 6.71
N GLY A 150 -12.38 22.58 6.76
CA GLY A 150 -12.19 21.80 7.99
C GLY A 150 -10.72 21.65 8.44
N MET A 151 -9.75 21.98 7.58
CA MET A 151 -8.32 21.89 7.87
C MET A 151 -7.55 23.19 7.63
N LEU A 152 -8.08 24.10 6.80
CA LEU A 152 -7.42 25.35 6.42
C LEU A 152 -7.99 26.57 7.16
N ALA A 153 -9.29 26.58 7.49
CA ALA A 153 -9.84 27.66 8.30
C ALA A 153 -9.42 27.45 9.76
N ASN A 154 -8.90 28.50 10.40
CA ASN A 154 -8.53 28.44 11.80
C ASN A 154 -9.77 28.41 12.70
N SER A 155 -9.56 28.07 13.96
CA SER A 155 -10.59 28.19 14.98
C SER A 155 -10.18 29.21 16.04
N HIS A 156 -11.10 30.13 16.36
CA HIS A 156 -10.99 31.02 17.50
C HIS A 156 -12.30 30.95 18.26
N VAL A 157 -12.31 30.32 19.42
CA VAL A 157 -13.51 29.98 20.21
C VAL A 157 -14.45 31.15 20.53
N GLY A 158 -13.98 32.40 20.49
CA GLY A 158 -14.82 33.59 20.67
C GLY A 158 -15.18 34.35 19.38
N LEU A 159 -14.71 33.90 18.22
CA LEU A 159 -14.93 34.53 16.90
C LEU A 159 -15.44 33.53 15.84
N VAL A 160 -15.87 32.35 16.27
CA VAL A 160 -16.49 31.35 15.38
C VAL A 160 -17.60 32.04 14.59
N ASN A 161 -17.50 31.97 13.28
CA ASN A 161 -18.42 32.65 12.36
C ASN A 161 -18.86 31.78 11.18
N ALA A 162 -18.37 30.55 11.13
CA ALA A 162 -18.81 29.53 10.21
C ALA A 162 -18.96 28.20 10.95
N GLU A 163 -20.04 27.49 10.68
CA GLU A 163 -20.28 26.14 11.20
C GLU A 163 -20.29 25.12 10.05
N ASN A 164 -20.01 23.87 10.39
CA ASN A 164 -20.09 22.79 9.43
C ASN A 164 -21.57 22.36 9.27
N GLY A 165 -22.12 22.55 8.08
CA GLY A 165 -23.47 22.12 7.71
C GLY A 165 -23.57 20.66 7.27
N GLY A 166 -22.49 19.89 7.42
CA GLY A 166 -22.38 18.48 7.07
C GLY A 166 -22.30 18.22 5.56
N ASN A 167 -22.27 16.93 5.21
CA ASN A 167 -22.33 16.47 3.82
C ASN A 167 -23.79 16.41 3.36
N ARG A 168 -24.14 17.22 2.34
CA ARG A 168 -25.52 17.25 1.80
C ARG A 168 -25.77 16.20 0.72
N ASP A 169 -24.70 15.62 0.17
CA ASP A 169 -24.81 14.63 -0.88
C ASP A 169 -23.95 13.39 -0.56
N ARG A 170 -24.56 12.22 -0.68
CA ARG A 170 -23.85 10.95 -0.72
C ARG A 170 -23.93 10.46 -2.16
N LEU A 171 -22.82 10.46 -2.88
CA LEU A 171 -22.75 9.91 -4.23
C LEU A 171 -22.02 8.57 -4.15
N ALA A 172 -22.74 7.45 -4.26
CA ALA A 172 -22.12 6.15 -4.39
C ALA A 172 -22.53 5.47 -5.70
N LEU A 173 -21.51 4.97 -6.39
CA LEU A 173 -21.67 4.18 -7.60
C LEU A 173 -22.20 2.78 -7.27
N GLY A 174 -22.94 2.20 -8.22
CA GLY A 174 -23.26 0.77 -8.16
C GLY A 174 -22.00 -0.09 -8.24
N ARG A 175 -22.05 -1.29 -7.63
CA ARG A 175 -20.92 -2.24 -7.60
C ARG A 175 -20.56 -2.86 -8.95
N GLU A 176 -21.35 -2.57 -9.98
CA GLU A 176 -21.09 -2.95 -11.37
C GLU A 176 -19.85 -2.26 -11.95
N THR A 177 -19.43 -1.12 -11.40
CA THR A 177 -18.35 -0.30 -11.96
C THR A 177 -17.03 -0.48 -11.22
N PRO A 178 -15.86 -0.43 -11.91
CA PRO A 178 -14.56 -0.48 -11.26
C PRO A 178 -14.23 0.75 -10.41
N HIS A 179 -14.99 1.85 -10.54
CA HIS A 179 -14.79 3.07 -9.74
C HIS A 179 -15.33 2.96 -8.31
N VAL A 180 -16.12 1.93 -8.01
CA VAL A 180 -16.75 1.79 -6.70
C VAL A 180 -15.71 1.68 -5.58
N GLY A 181 -15.91 2.47 -4.53
CA GLY A 181 -15.00 2.54 -3.39
C GLY A 181 -13.65 3.21 -3.69
N ALA A 182 -13.39 3.71 -4.91
CA ALA A 182 -12.15 4.42 -5.25
C ALA A 182 -12.16 5.90 -4.83
N SER A 183 -13.34 6.45 -4.51
CA SER A 183 -13.54 7.80 -4.00
C SER A 183 -14.49 7.78 -2.81
N SER A 184 -14.38 8.78 -1.94
CA SER A 184 -15.34 8.95 -0.85
C SER A 184 -16.71 9.27 -1.42
N HIS A 185 -17.74 8.62 -0.89
CA HIS A 185 -19.12 8.98 -1.22
C HIS A 185 -19.62 10.20 -0.46
N TYR A 186 -18.90 10.67 0.56
CA TYR A 186 -19.26 11.86 1.34
C TYR A 186 -18.80 13.13 0.62
N GLN A 187 -19.72 13.73 -0.13
CA GLN A 187 -19.46 14.87 -1.00
C GLN A 187 -20.31 16.07 -0.55
N ASP A 188 -20.02 17.25 -1.11
CA ASP A 188 -20.73 18.48 -0.79
C ASP A 188 -20.71 18.81 0.70
N LEU A 189 -19.53 18.71 1.29
CA LEU A 189 -19.28 19.27 2.61
C LEU A 189 -19.54 20.78 2.53
N THR A 190 -20.50 21.25 3.31
CA THR A 190 -20.92 22.67 3.32
C THR A 190 -20.53 23.32 4.64
N PHE A 191 -20.05 24.56 4.58
CA PHE A 191 -19.95 25.42 5.76
C PHE A 191 -20.94 26.58 5.59
N THR A 192 -21.64 26.93 6.67
CA THR A 192 -22.63 28.01 6.69
C THR A 192 -22.18 29.13 7.60
N VAL A 193 -22.45 30.37 7.18
CA VAL A 193 -22.11 31.56 7.94
C VAL A 193 -23.08 31.74 9.11
N LEU A 194 -22.55 31.96 10.32
CA LEU A 194 -23.34 32.12 11.54
C LEU A 194 -23.83 33.56 11.77
N ASP A 195 -23.10 34.55 11.26
CA ASP A 195 -23.37 35.98 11.42
C ASP A 195 -22.90 36.74 10.18
N ASP A 196 -23.48 37.91 9.88
CA ASP A 196 -23.07 38.73 8.74
C ASP A 196 -21.55 39.03 8.75
N LEU A 197 -20.83 38.58 7.72
CA LEU A 197 -19.40 38.77 7.53
C LEU A 197 -19.11 39.80 6.43
N PRO A 198 -18.46 40.93 6.74
CA PRO A 198 -18.05 41.89 5.72
C PRO A 198 -16.90 41.35 4.86
N ALA A 199 -16.79 41.86 3.64
CA ALA A 199 -15.63 41.62 2.79
C ALA A 199 -14.33 41.99 3.52
N GLY A 200 -13.35 41.10 3.47
CA GLY A 200 -12.06 41.18 4.14
C GLY A 200 -11.96 40.40 5.45
N HIS A 201 -13.08 39.86 5.97
CA HIS A 201 -13.11 39.15 7.24
C HIS A 201 -12.49 37.75 7.16
N GLU A 202 -11.74 37.35 8.19
CA GLU A 202 -11.24 35.97 8.36
C GLU A 202 -12.38 35.03 8.78
N ILE A 203 -12.42 33.85 8.19
CA ILE A 203 -13.39 32.81 8.49
C ILE A 203 -12.80 31.94 9.62
N PHE A 204 -13.57 31.80 10.70
CA PHE A 204 -13.24 30.96 11.85
C PHE A 204 -14.30 29.88 12.00
N VAL A 205 -13.86 28.63 12.02
CA VAL A 205 -14.74 27.46 12.17
C VAL A 205 -14.72 26.92 13.59
N GLU A 206 -15.81 26.28 14.01
CA GLU A 206 -15.89 25.66 15.33
C GLU A 206 -15.18 24.30 15.35
N TYR A 207 -14.24 24.13 16.27
CA TYR A 207 -13.63 22.82 16.57
C TYR A 207 -14.20 22.17 17.84
N GLY A 208 -15.01 22.90 18.60
CA GLY A 208 -15.50 22.53 19.93
C GLY A 208 -14.53 22.90 21.05
N ASP A 209 -15.07 23.36 22.19
CA ASP A 209 -14.26 23.70 23.37
C ASP A 209 -13.42 22.49 23.86
N GLU A 210 -13.99 21.28 23.80
CA GLU A 210 -13.31 20.02 24.20
C GLU A 210 -12.01 19.79 23.44
N TRP A 211 -11.96 20.16 22.15
CA TRP A 211 -10.75 20.01 21.32
C TRP A 211 -9.57 20.82 21.87
N PHE A 212 -9.84 22.03 22.38
CA PHE A 212 -8.85 22.89 23.01
C PHE A 212 -8.48 22.42 24.42
N GLU A 213 -9.43 21.88 25.17
CA GLU A 213 -9.18 21.35 26.53
C GLU A 213 -8.28 20.12 26.51
N ASP A 214 -8.56 19.17 25.63
CA ASP A 214 -7.76 17.96 25.42
C ASP A 214 -6.33 18.28 24.93
N ARG A 215 -6.13 19.49 24.40
CA ARG A 215 -4.85 20.01 23.88
C ARG A 215 -4.27 21.14 24.71
N SER A 216 -4.61 21.21 26.00
CA SER A 216 -3.99 22.14 26.96
C SER A 216 -2.45 22.03 27.03
N HIS A 217 -1.87 20.88 26.69
CA HIS A 217 -0.42 20.71 26.56
C HIS A 217 0.19 21.50 25.38
N VAL A 218 -0.59 21.79 24.33
CA VAL A 218 -0.17 22.60 23.17
C VAL A 218 -0.43 24.08 23.43
N PHE A 219 -1.63 24.44 23.90
CA PHE A 219 -2.08 25.83 24.00
C PHE A 219 -1.94 26.47 25.38
N GLY A 220 -1.65 25.67 26.41
CA GLY A 220 -1.64 26.07 27.82
C GLY A 220 -3.01 25.92 28.49
N ASP A 221 -3.00 25.74 29.82
CA ASP A 221 -4.22 25.56 30.63
C ASP A 221 -5.10 26.82 30.71
N ASP A 222 -4.55 27.98 30.36
CA ASP A 222 -5.17 29.29 30.54
C ASP A 222 -5.74 29.89 29.25
N LEU A 223 -5.74 29.15 28.12
CA LEU A 223 -6.43 29.56 26.90
C LEU A 223 -7.94 29.76 27.18
N PRO A 224 -8.51 30.97 26.95
CA PRO A 224 -9.94 31.18 27.07
C PRO A 224 -10.75 30.23 26.18
N LEU A 225 -11.93 29.84 26.66
CA LEU A 225 -12.94 29.10 25.87
C LEU A 225 -14.10 30.03 25.48
N SER A 226 -15.02 29.56 24.64
CA SER A 226 -16.20 30.30 24.17
C SER A 226 -16.93 31.03 25.32
N HIS A 227 -17.40 30.28 26.32
CA HIS A 227 -18.13 30.79 27.49
C HIS A 227 -17.32 31.76 28.37
N HIS A 228 -15.99 31.74 28.29
CA HIS A 228 -15.14 32.69 29.00
C HIS A 228 -15.18 34.08 28.34
N PHE A 229 -15.22 34.15 27.00
CA PHE A 229 -15.39 35.40 26.27
C PHE A 229 -16.79 35.98 26.51
N GLU A 230 -17.84 35.15 26.46
CA GLU A 230 -19.22 35.58 26.80
C GLU A 230 -19.31 36.16 28.23
N SER A 231 -18.65 35.49 29.18
CA SER A 231 -18.57 35.94 30.57
C SER A 231 -17.80 37.26 30.69
N ALA A 232 -16.68 37.42 29.95
CA ALA A 232 -15.90 38.64 29.94
C ALA A 232 -16.68 39.83 29.36
N ASP A 233 -17.41 39.62 28.26
CA ASP A 233 -18.28 40.61 27.64
C ASP A 233 -19.43 41.00 28.57
N THR A 234 -20.02 40.03 29.27
CA THR A 234 -21.04 40.29 30.30
C THR A 234 -20.49 41.16 31.43
N ILE A 235 -19.27 40.88 31.91
CA ILE A 235 -18.60 41.69 32.95
C ILE A 235 -18.36 43.11 32.44
N LEU A 236 -17.90 43.29 31.20
CA LEU A 236 -17.69 44.61 30.60
C LEU A 236 -19.00 45.39 30.42
N ALA A 237 -20.08 44.73 30.01
CA ALA A 237 -21.40 45.34 29.89
C ALA A 237 -21.92 45.82 31.25
N GLN A 238 -21.79 45.00 32.30
CA GLN A 238 -22.17 45.38 33.66
C GLN A 238 -21.28 46.51 34.21
N TRP A 239 -19.98 46.46 33.98
CA TRP A 239 -19.05 47.53 34.35
C TRP A 239 -19.47 48.86 33.69
N LYS A 240 -19.83 48.82 32.40
CA LYS A 240 -20.32 49.98 31.64
C LYS A 240 -21.61 50.56 32.20
N GLU A 241 -22.54 49.73 32.66
CA GLU A 241 -23.78 50.20 33.29
C GLU A 241 -23.54 50.82 34.69
N VAL A 242 -22.57 50.30 35.44
CA VAL A 242 -22.30 50.71 36.82
C VAL A 242 -21.46 51.98 36.91
N VAL A 243 -20.63 52.31 35.90
CA VAL A 243 -19.82 53.53 35.88
C VAL A 243 -20.64 54.70 35.30
N PRO A 244 -21.09 55.67 36.12
CA PRO A 244 -21.90 56.76 35.62
C PRO A 244 -21.02 57.80 34.89
N GLY A 245 -21.13 57.86 33.57
CA GLY A 245 -20.47 58.88 32.74
C GLY A 245 -19.37 58.33 31.84
N ASP A 246 -18.21 58.98 31.86
CA ASP A 246 -17.06 58.62 31.03
C ASP A 246 -16.33 57.39 31.62
N LEU A 247 -16.23 56.30 30.85
CA LEU A 247 -15.54 55.08 31.28
C LEU A 247 -14.02 55.31 31.43
N GLU A 248 -13.46 56.32 30.75
CA GLU A 248 -12.06 56.73 30.92
C GLU A 248 -11.84 57.58 32.19
N SER A 249 -12.88 57.87 32.97
CA SER A 249 -12.74 58.58 34.24
C SER A 249 -11.88 57.79 35.23
N SER A 250 -11.27 58.48 36.20
CA SER A 250 -10.50 57.83 37.27
C SER A 250 -11.33 56.78 38.02
N LEU A 251 -12.63 57.03 38.19
CA LEU A 251 -13.56 56.07 38.81
C LEU A 251 -13.75 54.82 37.94
N GLY A 252 -13.93 54.97 36.63
CA GLY A 252 -14.06 53.84 35.70
C GLY A 252 -12.81 52.97 35.67
N THR A 253 -11.64 53.62 35.60
CA THR A 253 -10.33 52.96 35.65
C THR A 253 -10.10 52.23 36.97
N ASP A 254 -10.36 52.87 38.11
CA ASP A 254 -10.19 52.26 39.44
C ASP A 254 -11.14 51.07 39.65
N LEU A 255 -12.40 51.18 39.17
CA LEU A 255 -13.39 50.11 39.27
C LEU A 255 -13.00 48.89 38.41
N TYR A 256 -12.45 49.14 37.21
CA TYR A 256 -11.99 48.05 36.34
C TYR A 256 -10.74 47.37 36.90
N ASN A 257 -9.76 48.15 37.38
CA ASN A 257 -8.58 47.61 38.05
C ASN A 257 -8.98 46.81 39.31
N LEU A 258 -10.06 47.18 40.00
CA LEU A 258 -10.59 46.38 41.11
C LEU A 258 -11.14 45.02 40.64
N ILE A 259 -11.76 44.95 39.46
CA ILE A 259 -12.24 43.69 38.86
C ILE A 259 -11.05 42.79 38.49
N LEU A 260 -10.04 43.34 37.81
CA LEU A 260 -8.84 42.61 37.37
C LEU A 260 -7.94 42.18 38.54
N ASP A 261 -7.59 43.10 39.44
CA ASP A 261 -6.58 42.88 40.48
C ASP A 261 -7.19 42.55 41.84
N GLY A 262 -8.30 43.20 42.20
CA GLY A 262 -8.95 43.04 43.51
C GLY A 262 -9.82 41.78 43.62
N LEU A 263 -10.51 41.42 42.54
CA LEU A 263 -11.35 40.22 42.42
C LEU A 263 -10.70 39.10 41.60
N GLY A 264 -9.52 39.35 41.01
CA GLY A 264 -8.84 38.40 40.13
C GLY A 264 -8.49 37.04 40.73
N HIS A 265 -8.45 36.91 42.07
CA HIS A 265 -8.30 35.61 42.74
C HIS A 265 -9.56 34.73 42.70
N PHE A 266 -10.73 35.29 42.36
CA PHE A 266 -11.99 34.57 42.22
C PHE A 266 -12.35 34.28 40.76
N LEU A 267 -11.63 34.85 39.79
CA LEU A 267 -11.79 34.57 38.37
C LEU A 267 -10.98 33.32 38.00
N SER A 268 -11.51 32.49 37.10
CA SER A 268 -10.70 31.42 36.51
C SER A 268 -9.53 32.03 35.70
N PRO A 269 -8.37 31.34 35.59
CA PRO A 269 -7.25 31.83 34.76
C PRO A 269 -7.68 32.15 33.33
N ARG A 270 -8.54 31.32 32.75
CA ARG A 270 -9.12 31.49 31.41
C ARG A 270 -9.99 32.75 31.31
N LEU A 271 -10.89 32.99 32.27
CA LEU A 271 -11.71 34.21 32.31
C LEU A 271 -10.85 35.47 32.47
N ARG A 272 -9.82 35.40 33.32
CA ARG A 272 -8.89 36.51 33.51
C ARG A 272 -8.14 36.85 32.23
N ARG A 273 -7.78 35.85 31.43
CA ARG A 273 -7.09 36.03 30.15
C ARG A 273 -8.03 36.52 29.04
N ALA A 274 -9.32 36.19 29.10
CA ALA A 274 -10.35 36.73 28.21
C ALA A 274 -10.64 38.22 28.45
N LEU A 275 -10.47 38.70 29.70
CA LEU A 275 -10.67 40.12 30.02
C LEU A 275 -9.53 41.01 29.48
N PRO A 276 -9.82 42.24 29.03
CA PRO A 276 -8.79 43.21 28.67
C PRO A 276 -7.80 43.44 29.80
N GLN A 277 -6.50 43.49 29.49
CA GLN A 277 -5.47 43.63 30.52
C GLN A 277 -5.26 45.08 30.98
N THR A 278 -5.92 46.04 30.33
CA THR A 278 -5.89 47.46 30.72
C THR A 278 -7.29 48.06 30.71
N ALA A 279 -7.53 49.06 31.57
CA ALA A 279 -8.80 49.79 31.57
C ALA A 279 -9.07 50.50 30.22
N SER A 280 -8.02 50.95 29.52
CA SER A 280 -8.15 51.55 28.18
C SER A 280 -8.69 50.55 27.16
N ASP A 281 -8.15 49.33 27.16
CA ASP A 281 -8.63 48.27 26.28
C ASP A 281 -10.06 47.85 26.65
N ALA A 282 -10.38 47.85 27.95
CA ALA A 282 -11.72 47.59 28.45
C ALA A 282 -12.74 48.63 27.97
N VAL A 283 -12.38 49.92 27.95
CA VAL A 283 -13.22 50.99 27.36
C VAL A 283 -13.45 50.73 25.87
N SER A 284 -12.39 50.39 25.13
CA SER A 284 -12.47 50.11 23.70
C SER A 284 -13.37 48.90 23.42
N GLN A 285 -13.21 47.81 24.17
CA GLN A 285 -13.96 46.57 23.99
C GLN A 285 -15.41 46.68 24.45
N ALA A 286 -15.69 47.37 25.56
CA ALA A 286 -17.05 47.64 26.04
C ALA A 286 -17.87 48.56 25.10
N ASN A 287 -17.20 49.25 24.17
CA ASN A 287 -17.82 50.08 23.14
C ASN A 287 -17.63 49.52 21.71
N GLY A 288 -16.91 48.41 21.56
CA GLY A 288 -16.52 47.80 20.29
C GLY A 288 -17.23 46.48 20.02
N GLN A 289 -16.57 45.59 19.28
CA GLN A 289 -17.12 44.29 18.82
C GLN A 289 -17.00 43.16 19.87
N GLY A 290 -16.59 43.44 21.11
CA GLY A 290 -16.41 42.44 22.18
C GLY A 290 -14.95 42.11 22.48
N THR A 291 -14.74 41.30 23.52
CA THR A 291 -13.42 40.91 24.04
C THR A 291 -12.63 40.02 23.08
N ALA A 292 -13.31 39.12 22.36
CA ALA A 292 -12.69 38.21 21.41
C ALA A 292 -12.08 38.93 20.19
N TYR A 293 -12.70 40.00 19.69
CA TYR A 293 -12.13 40.79 18.58
C TYR A 293 -10.82 41.49 18.97
N ALA A 294 -10.61 41.78 20.24
CA ALA A 294 -9.41 42.44 20.70
C ALA A 294 -8.22 41.49 20.90
N THR A 295 -8.46 40.17 20.99
CA THR A 295 -7.37 39.18 21.03
C THR A 295 -6.78 38.92 19.65
N VAL A 296 -7.45 39.34 18.58
CA VAL A 296 -7.07 39.06 17.20
C VAL A 296 -7.01 40.36 16.38
N PRO A 297 -5.83 41.00 16.21
CA PRO A 297 -5.72 42.23 15.43
C PRO A 297 -5.84 41.94 13.93
N ASN A 298 -6.56 42.79 13.19
CA ASN A 298 -6.75 42.68 11.73
C ASN A 298 -7.58 41.47 11.27
N VAL A 299 -8.57 41.04 12.07
CA VAL A 299 -9.59 40.05 11.66
C VAL A 299 -10.25 40.43 10.33
N VAL A 300 -10.42 41.73 10.08
CA VAL A 300 -10.83 42.27 8.78
C VAL A 300 -9.63 42.92 8.10
N ARG A 301 -9.24 42.39 6.94
CA ARG A 301 -8.19 42.92 6.07
C ARG A 301 -8.77 43.77 4.96
N ASP A 302 -7.97 44.73 4.50
CA ASP A 302 -8.31 45.49 3.30
C ASP A 302 -8.26 44.58 2.06
N ILE A 303 -9.18 44.77 1.11
CA ILE A 303 -9.28 43.92 -0.09
C ILE A 303 -8.06 44.09 -1.00
N ASP A 304 -7.48 45.30 -1.12
CA ASP A 304 -6.27 45.50 -1.91
C ASP A 304 -5.09 44.77 -1.26
N TRP A 305 -5.05 44.69 0.08
CA TRP A 305 -4.04 43.90 0.79
C TRP A 305 -4.17 42.41 0.50
N LEU A 306 -5.40 41.86 0.48
CA LEU A 306 -5.65 40.46 0.12
C LEU A 306 -5.31 40.18 -1.35
N GLU A 307 -5.63 41.09 -2.27
CA GLU A 307 -5.25 40.97 -3.69
C GLU A 307 -3.72 40.93 -3.88
N GLU A 308 -2.96 41.66 -3.06
CA GLU A 308 -1.49 41.74 -3.16
C GLU A 308 -0.77 40.58 -2.43
N ASN A 309 -1.26 40.17 -1.25
CA ASN A 309 -0.56 39.25 -0.35
C ASN A 309 -1.20 37.85 -0.29
N GLY A 310 -2.50 37.76 -0.57
CA GLY A 310 -3.24 36.50 -0.55
C GLY A 310 -3.00 35.64 -1.78
N MET A 311 -3.47 34.40 -1.69
CA MET A 311 -3.55 33.45 -2.80
C MET A 311 -4.99 32.99 -2.98
N CYS A 312 -5.44 32.90 -4.23
CA CYS A 312 -6.85 32.64 -4.51
C CYS A 312 -7.23 31.17 -4.25
N LEU A 313 -8.34 30.95 -3.52
CA LEU A 313 -8.84 29.62 -3.17
C LEU A 313 -10.10 29.19 -3.95
N ASP A 314 -10.83 30.13 -4.57
CA ASP A 314 -12.10 29.85 -5.27
C ASP A 314 -11.93 29.81 -6.81
N ASN A 315 -10.75 29.40 -7.29
CA ASN A 315 -10.51 29.10 -8.70
C ASN A 315 -11.15 27.78 -9.14
N LEU A 316 -11.48 26.91 -8.19
CA LEU A 316 -12.04 25.59 -8.39
C LEU A 316 -13.46 25.53 -7.81
N ALA A 317 -14.35 24.82 -8.50
CA ALA A 317 -15.68 24.49 -8.02
C ALA A 317 -16.00 23.00 -8.30
N PRO A 318 -16.49 22.24 -7.31
CA PRO A 318 -16.98 20.89 -7.51
C PRO A 318 -18.19 20.88 -8.46
N ARG A 319 -18.21 19.96 -9.43
CA ARG A 319 -19.42 19.63 -10.21
C ARG A 319 -19.45 18.14 -10.53
N GLU A 320 -20.62 17.63 -10.87
CA GLU A 320 -20.76 16.26 -11.38
C GLU A 320 -19.99 16.09 -12.71
N ASN A 321 -19.18 15.04 -12.78
CA ASN A 321 -18.51 14.62 -13.99
C ASN A 321 -19.43 13.67 -14.77
N VAL A 322 -19.70 14.01 -16.04
CA VAL A 322 -20.62 13.29 -16.93
C VAL A 322 -20.14 11.87 -17.27
N ASP A 323 -18.83 11.60 -17.21
CA ASP A 323 -18.23 10.37 -17.72
C ASP A 323 -17.96 9.30 -16.63
N ALA A 324 -17.91 9.67 -15.34
CA ALA A 324 -17.45 8.79 -14.27
C ALA A 324 -18.44 8.57 -13.10
N GLY A 325 -19.57 9.30 -13.07
CA GLY A 325 -20.54 9.24 -11.97
C GLY A 325 -19.97 9.71 -10.60
N ASN A 326 -18.88 10.46 -10.64
CA ASN A 326 -18.20 11.09 -9.50
C ASN A 326 -18.16 12.62 -9.68
N LYS A 327 -17.66 13.36 -8.69
CA LYS A 327 -17.39 14.80 -8.83
C LYS A 327 -16.01 15.08 -9.42
N GLY A 328 -15.88 16.25 -10.05
CA GLY A 328 -14.60 16.80 -10.52
C GLY A 328 -14.47 18.26 -10.13
N ALA A 329 -13.24 18.78 -10.15
CA ALA A 329 -12.94 20.19 -9.96
C ALA A 329 -13.02 20.95 -11.30
N PHE A 330 -13.76 22.05 -11.35
CA PHE A 330 -13.94 22.86 -12.55
C PHE A 330 -13.45 24.29 -12.33
N ALA A 331 -12.84 24.88 -13.36
CA ALA A 331 -12.38 26.26 -13.30
C ALA A 331 -13.58 27.22 -13.13
N THR A 332 -13.56 28.07 -12.12
CA THR A 332 -14.61 29.09 -11.90
C THR A 332 -14.44 30.31 -12.80
N ARG A 333 -13.22 30.51 -13.29
CA ARG A 333 -12.79 31.67 -14.09
C ARG A 333 -11.70 31.28 -15.09
N PHE A 334 -11.33 32.23 -15.95
CA PHE A 334 -10.25 32.02 -16.91
C PHE A 334 -8.91 31.98 -16.18
N LEU A 335 -8.12 30.94 -16.44
CA LEU A 335 -6.77 30.78 -15.89
C LEU A 335 -5.78 30.74 -17.06
N SER A 336 -4.83 31.68 -17.07
CA SER A 336 -3.81 31.75 -18.12
C SER A 336 -2.72 30.71 -17.89
N ARG A 337 -2.08 30.24 -18.95
CA ARG A 337 -0.91 29.35 -18.85
C ARG A 337 0.11 29.85 -17.83
N GLY A 338 0.49 28.98 -16.90
CA GLY A 338 1.47 29.22 -15.84
C GLY A 338 0.90 29.92 -14.59
N SER A 339 -0.37 30.33 -14.58
CA SER A 339 -0.99 30.90 -13.39
C SER A 339 -1.25 29.85 -12.32
N LEU A 340 -1.30 30.30 -11.06
CA LEU A 340 -1.75 29.51 -9.92
C LEU A 340 -3.22 29.10 -10.15
N VAL A 341 -3.48 27.81 -10.03
CA VAL A 341 -4.81 27.22 -10.06
C VAL A 341 -5.31 27.08 -8.63
N ALA A 342 -4.54 26.41 -7.77
CA ALA A 342 -4.83 26.31 -6.35
C ALA A 342 -3.54 26.20 -5.53
N PRO A 343 -3.38 26.97 -4.44
CA PRO A 343 -2.33 26.74 -3.46
C PRO A 343 -2.79 25.65 -2.49
N ALA A 344 -1.94 24.68 -2.17
CA ALA A 344 -2.31 23.54 -1.35
C ALA A 344 -1.27 23.25 -0.28
N PRO A 345 -1.45 23.77 0.94
CA PRO A 345 -0.73 23.25 2.10
C PRO A 345 -0.88 21.72 2.17
N VAL A 346 0.18 21.04 2.62
CA VAL A 346 0.19 19.57 2.71
C VAL A 346 0.54 19.10 4.12
N ILE A 347 -0.10 18.01 4.54
CA ILE A 347 0.29 17.23 5.71
C ILE A 347 1.19 16.10 5.25
N GLN A 348 2.36 15.97 5.87
CA GLN A 348 3.25 14.82 5.70
C GLN A 348 2.74 13.62 6.51
N LEU A 349 2.86 12.42 5.94
CA LEU A 349 2.57 11.17 6.62
C LEU A 349 3.37 10.01 6.02
N SER A 350 3.43 8.88 6.74
CA SER A 350 4.05 7.65 6.26
C SER A 350 3.02 6.76 5.58
N ARG A 351 3.43 6.02 4.54
CA ARG A 351 2.63 4.92 3.96
C ARG A 351 2.13 3.93 5.02
N GLN A 352 2.95 3.69 6.04
CA GLN A 352 2.63 2.75 7.12
C GLN A 352 1.39 3.15 7.91
N HIS A 353 1.12 4.45 8.01
CA HIS A 353 -0.07 4.95 8.69
C HIS A 353 -1.37 4.56 7.98
N LEU A 354 -1.30 4.34 6.66
CA LEU A 354 -2.46 4.00 5.85
C LEU A 354 -2.61 2.49 5.64
N GLU A 355 -1.69 1.65 6.16
CA GLU A 355 -1.78 0.20 6.04
C GLU A 355 -3.00 -0.34 6.82
N MET A 356 -3.82 -1.14 6.14
CA MET A 356 -4.92 -1.89 6.75
C MET A 356 -4.55 -3.37 6.74
N ILE A 357 -4.66 -4.02 7.90
CA ILE A 357 -4.27 -5.43 8.06
C ILE A 357 -5.45 -6.21 8.65
N LEU A 358 -5.81 -7.29 7.96
CA LEU A 358 -6.72 -8.30 8.49
C LEU A 358 -5.94 -9.49 9.02
N VAL A 359 -6.29 -9.93 10.22
CA VAL A 359 -5.76 -11.14 10.83
C VAL A 359 -6.84 -12.19 11.06
N ASP A 360 -6.45 -13.47 11.07
CA ASP A 360 -7.32 -14.57 11.51
C ASP A 360 -7.32 -14.72 13.03
N ALA A 361 -8.11 -15.68 13.54
CA ALA A 361 -8.21 -16.01 14.97
C ALA A 361 -6.88 -16.49 15.61
N TYR A 362 -5.82 -16.66 14.83
CA TYR A 362 -4.48 -17.03 15.28
C TYR A 362 -3.48 -15.87 15.12
N ASP A 363 -3.97 -14.65 14.97
CA ASP A 363 -3.20 -13.45 14.70
C ASP A 363 -2.38 -13.55 13.41
N GLU A 364 -2.78 -14.33 12.40
CA GLU A 364 -2.05 -14.45 11.11
C GLU A 364 -2.64 -13.56 10.02
N VAL A 365 -1.81 -12.96 9.15
CA VAL A 365 -2.30 -11.94 8.19
C VAL A 365 -3.03 -12.65 7.06
N LEU A 366 -4.31 -12.31 6.91
CA LEU A 366 -5.16 -12.78 5.82
C LEU A 366 -5.12 -11.81 4.64
N TRP A 367 -5.10 -10.52 4.91
CA TRP A 367 -5.12 -9.46 3.91
C TRP A 367 -4.31 -8.26 4.39
N GLN A 368 -3.71 -7.56 3.43
CA GLN A 368 -3.09 -6.26 3.66
C GLN A 368 -3.48 -5.34 2.49
N GLY A 369 -3.90 -4.13 2.81
CA GLY A 369 -4.23 -3.08 1.85
C GLY A 369 -4.06 -1.71 2.46
N HIS A 370 -4.80 -0.72 1.95
CA HIS A 370 -4.66 0.65 2.43
C HIS A 370 -6.01 1.36 2.62
N GLN A 371 -6.01 2.36 3.51
CA GLN A 371 -7.11 3.31 3.73
C GLN A 371 -7.46 4.04 2.43
N LEU A 372 -8.74 4.44 2.28
CA LEU A 372 -9.20 5.25 1.15
C LEU A 372 -8.41 6.55 0.99
N LEU A 373 -7.94 7.12 2.12
CA LEU A 373 -7.12 8.33 2.14
C LEU A 373 -5.91 8.27 1.20
N LEU A 374 -5.36 7.08 0.94
CA LEU A 374 -4.22 6.91 0.03
C LEU A 374 -4.49 7.49 -1.37
N ASN A 375 -5.73 7.40 -1.86
CA ASN A 375 -6.12 7.91 -3.19
C ASN A 375 -6.06 9.43 -3.31
N TYR A 376 -5.96 10.12 -2.18
CA TYR A 376 -5.87 11.57 -2.09
C TYR A 376 -4.46 12.04 -1.69
N CYS A 377 -3.53 11.11 -1.45
CA CYS A 377 -2.16 11.41 -1.10
C CYS A 377 -1.26 11.45 -2.34
N TYR A 378 -0.20 12.25 -2.26
CA TYR A 378 0.87 12.35 -3.25
C TYR A 378 2.11 11.64 -2.72
N GLY A 379 2.70 10.74 -3.49
CA GLY A 379 3.86 9.97 -3.08
C GLY A 379 4.76 9.57 -4.23
N HIS A 380 5.93 9.03 -3.90
CA HIS A 380 6.90 8.55 -4.87
C HIS A 380 7.31 7.12 -4.52
N ALA A 381 7.45 6.23 -5.51
CA ALA A 381 7.70 4.79 -5.30
C ALA A 381 9.01 4.51 -4.52
N GLY A 382 9.98 5.40 -4.64
CA GLY A 382 11.23 5.36 -3.88
C GLY A 382 11.21 6.04 -2.52
N SER A 383 10.06 6.41 -1.94
CA SER A 383 9.95 7.18 -0.67
C SER A 383 8.76 6.70 0.19
N SER A 384 8.92 6.73 1.51
CA SER A 384 7.90 6.35 2.50
C SER A 384 6.96 7.51 2.80
N LEU A 385 7.40 8.73 2.49
CA LEU A 385 6.60 9.94 2.62
C LEU A 385 5.44 9.97 1.64
N LEU A 386 4.30 10.37 2.18
CA LEU A 386 3.10 10.75 1.48
C LEU A 386 2.72 12.17 1.90
N PHE A 387 2.09 12.91 1.00
CA PHE A 387 1.63 14.28 1.23
C PHE A 387 0.15 14.39 0.92
N PHE A 388 -0.65 14.81 1.91
CA PHE A 388 -2.08 15.04 1.74
C PHE A 388 -2.36 16.55 1.60
N PRO A 389 -2.80 17.05 0.42
CA PRO A 389 -3.19 18.44 0.25
C PRO A 389 -4.57 18.71 0.85
N TYR A 390 -4.73 19.86 1.51
CA TYR A 390 -5.97 20.19 2.21
C TYR A 390 -6.54 21.57 1.83
N SER A 391 -6.30 22.03 0.60
CA SER A 391 -6.97 23.23 0.06
C SER A 391 -8.36 22.91 -0.48
N PRO A 392 -9.30 23.88 -0.46
CA PRO A 392 -10.65 23.68 -0.99
C PRO A 392 -10.65 23.10 -2.42
N ALA A 393 -11.42 22.03 -2.63
CA ALA A 393 -11.66 21.34 -3.91
C ALA A 393 -10.42 20.74 -4.61
N THR A 394 -9.21 20.78 -4.03
CA THR A 394 -8.03 20.19 -4.67
C THR A 394 -8.07 18.67 -4.71
N ASN A 395 -8.75 18.05 -3.74
CA ASN A 395 -8.96 16.61 -3.66
C ASN A 395 -10.01 16.09 -4.65
N LEU A 396 -10.59 16.98 -5.47
CA LEU A 396 -11.54 16.66 -6.54
C LEU A 396 -10.94 16.89 -7.93
N ILE A 397 -9.66 17.26 -8.03
CA ILE A 397 -8.94 17.29 -9.30
C ILE A 397 -8.79 15.84 -9.78
N ASN A 398 -9.34 15.50 -10.93
CA ASN A 398 -9.34 14.14 -11.45
C ASN A 398 -8.10 13.84 -12.31
N HIS A 399 -7.87 12.56 -12.56
CA HIS A 399 -6.82 12.11 -13.48
C HIS A 399 -7.11 12.50 -14.94
N GLY A 400 -6.11 13.01 -15.64
CA GLY A 400 -6.07 13.04 -17.10
C GLY A 400 -4.65 12.88 -17.61
N SER A 401 -4.42 11.89 -18.49
CA SER A 401 -3.09 11.60 -19.04
C SER A 401 -2.78 12.37 -20.33
N GLY A 402 -1.50 12.64 -20.56
CA GLY A 402 -1.01 13.23 -21.81
C GLY A 402 -1.60 14.62 -22.10
N GLU A 403 -2.18 14.80 -23.30
CA GLU A 403 -2.77 16.10 -23.70
C GLU A 403 -4.09 16.44 -22.96
N ARG A 404 -4.68 15.49 -22.22
CA ARG A 404 -5.86 15.77 -21.38
C ARG A 404 -5.49 16.52 -20.11
N ALA A 405 -4.28 16.32 -19.57
CA ALA A 405 -3.79 17.07 -18.43
C ALA A 405 -3.72 18.57 -18.77
N ASN A 406 -4.35 19.40 -17.96
CA ASN A 406 -4.29 20.85 -18.11
C ASN A 406 -3.67 21.57 -16.91
N VAL A 407 -3.34 20.84 -15.83
CA VAL A 407 -2.60 21.34 -14.68
C VAL A 407 -1.40 20.46 -14.33
N GLY A 408 -0.38 21.07 -13.74
CA GLY A 408 0.78 20.39 -13.15
C GLY A 408 0.95 20.80 -11.69
N VAL A 409 1.84 20.12 -10.97
CA VAL A 409 2.14 20.37 -9.56
C VAL A 409 3.61 20.78 -9.36
N ARG A 410 3.87 21.66 -8.39
CA ARG A 410 5.21 22.08 -7.95
C ARG A 410 5.21 22.51 -6.48
N TRP A 411 6.39 22.66 -5.88
CA TRP A 411 6.52 23.26 -4.55
C TRP A 411 6.33 24.79 -4.62
N SER A 412 5.61 25.37 -3.65
CA SER A 412 5.40 26.82 -3.54
C SER A 412 6.66 27.52 -3.01
N ASP A 413 6.93 28.75 -3.45
CA ASP A 413 7.94 29.61 -2.83
C ASP A 413 7.44 30.32 -1.55
N ARG A 414 6.14 30.19 -1.24
CA ARG A 414 5.48 30.80 -0.07
C ARG A 414 5.24 29.81 1.08
N MET A 415 5.94 28.69 1.12
CA MET A 415 5.77 27.70 2.20
C MET A 415 6.37 28.18 3.53
N SER A 416 5.82 27.73 4.66
CA SER A 416 6.22 28.20 5.99
C SER A 416 7.57 27.64 6.44
N ASN A 417 7.89 26.40 6.05
CA ASN A 417 9.12 25.68 6.47
C ASN A 417 9.87 25.07 5.26
N PRO A 418 10.44 25.90 4.35
CA PRO A 418 11.13 25.41 3.16
C PRO A 418 12.38 24.57 3.44
N GLU A 419 12.96 24.69 4.63
CA GLU A 419 14.08 23.87 5.08
C GLU A 419 13.75 22.37 5.16
N MET A 420 12.47 21.99 5.29
CA MET A 420 12.04 20.58 5.30
C MET A 420 12.41 19.85 4.00
N LEU A 421 12.58 20.55 2.88
CA LEU A 421 13.07 19.97 1.61
C LEU A 421 14.52 19.47 1.70
N GLN A 422 15.24 19.78 2.79
CA GLN A 422 16.61 19.34 3.05
C GLN A 422 16.69 18.24 4.12
N TRP A 423 15.58 17.88 4.74
CA TRP A 423 15.50 16.86 5.78
C TRP A 423 15.38 15.46 5.18
N THR A 424 15.72 14.44 5.95
CA THR A 424 15.45 13.04 5.60
C THR A 424 13.96 12.71 5.74
N ALA A 425 13.53 11.58 5.20
CA ALA A 425 12.15 11.10 5.39
C ALA A 425 11.80 10.91 6.88
N ASP A 426 12.71 10.31 7.66
CA ASP A 426 12.49 10.09 9.09
C ASP A 426 12.42 11.42 9.86
N GLU A 427 13.29 12.38 9.58
CA GLU A 427 13.26 13.71 10.22
C GLU A 427 11.92 14.44 9.96
N ILE A 428 11.34 14.28 8.77
CA ILE A 428 10.03 14.84 8.43
C ILE A 428 8.90 14.15 9.20
N LEU A 429 8.97 12.82 9.37
CA LEU A 429 7.96 12.04 10.08
C LEU A 429 8.04 12.21 11.60
N GLU A 430 9.23 12.45 12.15
CA GLU A 430 9.46 12.75 13.56
C GLU A 430 9.04 14.18 13.94
N SER A 431 8.92 15.08 12.97
CA SER A 431 8.41 16.44 13.13
C SER A 431 6.87 16.44 13.31
N ASN A 432 6.42 16.04 14.50
CA ASN A 432 5.02 15.90 14.91
C ASN A 432 4.30 17.23 15.27
N GLU A 433 5.01 18.36 15.32
CA GLU A 433 4.43 19.64 15.78
C GLU A 433 4.02 20.59 14.64
N LYS A 434 4.49 20.39 13.39
CA LYS A 434 4.33 21.38 12.32
C LYS A 434 4.11 20.76 10.94
N ALA A 435 2.99 21.11 10.32
CA ALA A 435 2.87 21.15 8.86
C ALA A 435 3.62 22.40 8.34
N GLY A 436 4.23 22.32 7.15
CA GLY A 436 5.11 23.40 6.69
C GLY A 436 5.35 23.52 5.20
N LEU A 437 5.10 22.43 4.46
CA LEU A 437 5.24 22.40 3.01
C LEU A 437 3.93 22.81 2.33
N MET A 438 4.05 23.35 1.12
CA MET A 438 2.91 23.76 0.31
C MET A 438 3.17 23.44 -1.16
N MET A 439 2.21 22.78 -1.79
CA MET A 439 2.17 22.54 -3.23
C MET A 439 1.39 23.63 -3.95
N GLU A 440 1.69 23.84 -5.23
CA GLU A 440 0.91 24.67 -6.14
C GLU A 440 0.47 23.85 -7.34
N PHE A 441 -0.83 23.85 -7.59
CA PHE A 441 -1.38 23.46 -8.89
C PHE A 441 -1.26 24.66 -9.84
N TYR A 442 -0.67 24.47 -11.01
CA TYR A 442 -0.50 25.54 -12.00
C TYR A 442 -0.97 25.10 -13.39
N ALA A 443 -1.47 26.06 -14.16
CA ALA A 443 -2.04 25.79 -15.47
C ALA A 443 -0.95 25.47 -16.51
N LEU A 444 -1.04 24.33 -17.20
CA LEU A 444 -0.11 23.94 -18.27
C LEU A 444 -0.38 24.67 -19.59
N ARG A 445 -1.62 25.15 -19.75
CA ARG A 445 -2.15 25.93 -20.87
C ARG A 445 -3.22 26.90 -20.37
N ASP A 446 -3.79 27.70 -21.26
CA ASP A 446 -4.98 28.49 -20.91
C ASP A 446 -6.17 27.56 -20.64
N ILE A 447 -6.92 27.83 -19.57
CA ILE A 447 -8.08 27.05 -19.10
C ILE A 447 -9.31 27.96 -19.07
N GLN A 448 -10.43 27.47 -19.60
CA GLN A 448 -11.66 28.25 -19.70
C GLN A 448 -12.54 28.11 -18.45
N PRO A 449 -13.35 29.13 -18.10
CA PRO A 449 -14.39 28.98 -17.09
C PRO A 449 -15.31 27.80 -17.45
N GLY A 450 -15.59 26.94 -16.47
CA GLY A 450 -16.40 25.73 -16.61
C GLY A 450 -15.67 24.53 -17.23
N GLU A 451 -14.38 24.62 -17.51
CA GLU A 451 -13.55 23.50 -17.95
C GLU A 451 -13.10 22.65 -16.73
N GLU A 452 -13.12 21.32 -16.86
CA GLU A 452 -12.62 20.41 -15.80
C GLU A 452 -11.10 20.52 -15.67
N ILE A 453 -10.62 20.50 -14.43
CA ILE A 453 -9.22 20.51 -14.07
C ILE A 453 -8.74 19.07 -13.94
N LEU A 454 -7.75 18.71 -14.77
CA LEU A 454 -7.22 17.36 -14.89
C LEU A 454 -5.70 17.35 -14.68
N LEU A 455 -5.25 16.48 -13.79
CA LEU A 455 -3.85 16.26 -13.46
C LEU A 455 -3.37 14.90 -13.99
N ASP A 456 -2.16 14.86 -14.52
CA ASP A 456 -1.52 13.58 -14.82
C ASP A 456 -1.03 12.93 -13.51
N TYR A 457 -1.60 11.77 -13.17
CA TYR A 457 -1.26 11.03 -11.95
C TYR A 457 -0.04 10.13 -12.15
N GLY A 458 0.50 10.07 -13.37
CA GLY A 458 1.69 9.31 -13.74
C GLY A 458 1.40 7.88 -14.21
N ASP A 459 2.36 7.33 -14.98
CA ASP A 459 2.25 6.02 -15.63
C ASP A 459 2.03 4.87 -14.63
N GLU A 460 2.67 4.93 -13.44
CA GLU A 460 2.51 3.90 -12.39
C GLU A 460 1.06 3.80 -11.92
N TRP A 461 0.40 4.95 -11.71
CA TRP A 461 -1.01 5.01 -11.35
C TRP A 461 -1.89 4.52 -12.50
N GLN A 462 -1.62 4.95 -13.74
CA GLN A 462 -2.38 4.53 -14.93
C GLN A 462 -2.30 3.01 -15.14
N ASP A 463 -1.11 2.43 -15.03
CA ASP A 463 -0.91 0.98 -15.14
C ASP A 463 -1.61 0.22 -13.99
N ALA A 464 -1.64 0.79 -12.78
CA ALA A 464 -2.39 0.21 -11.66
C ALA A 464 -3.91 0.27 -11.91
N TRP A 465 -4.42 1.41 -12.40
CA TRP A 465 -5.83 1.60 -12.73
C TRP A 465 -6.30 0.68 -13.86
N ASP A 466 -5.51 0.56 -14.93
CA ASP A 466 -5.84 -0.32 -16.06
C ASP A 466 -5.91 -1.78 -15.64
N ARG A 467 -4.98 -2.24 -14.78
CA ARG A 467 -5.04 -3.58 -14.19
C ARG A 467 -6.29 -3.75 -13.34
N HIS A 468 -6.56 -2.81 -12.45
CA HIS A 468 -7.76 -2.81 -11.62
C HIS A 468 -9.04 -2.92 -12.44
N VAL A 469 -9.20 -2.13 -13.51
CA VAL A 469 -10.36 -2.18 -14.40
C VAL A 469 -10.47 -3.54 -15.10
N ASN A 470 -9.36 -4.09 -15.60
CA ASN A 470 -9.34 -5.38 -16.27
C ASN A 470 -9.67 -6.55 -15.33
N ASP A 471 -9.24 -6.44 -14.07
CA ASP A 471 -9.44 -7.46 -13.04
C ASP A 471 -10.74 -7.29 -12.25
N TRP A 472 -11.37 -6.13 -12.35
CA TRP A 472 -12.61 -5.81 -11.63
C TRP A 472 -13.71 -6.80 -11.97
N ARG A 473 -14.27 -7.43 -10.94
CA ARG A 473 -15.48 -8.24 -11.02
C ARG A 473 -16.43 -7.75 -9.93
N PRO A 474 -17.68 -7.40 -10.26
CA PRO A 474 -18.67 -7.06 -9.25
C PRO A 474 -18.82 -8.19 -8.23
N PRO A 475 -18.93 -7.90 -6.93
CA PRO A 475 -19.16 -8.93 -5.91
C PRO A 475 -20.41 -9.77 -6.22
N ILE A 476 -20.27 -11.09 -6.24
CA ILE A 476 -21.24 -12.06 -6.80
C ILE A 476 -22.63 -12.00 -6.13
N TYR A 477 -22.71 -11.59 -4.86
CA TYR A 477 -23.96 -11.56 -4.09
C TYR A 477 -24.54 -10.14 -3.93
N GLU A 478 -23.99 -9.16 -4.64
CA GLU A 478 -24.23 -7.74 -4.35
C GLU A 478 -24.31 -6.87 -5.61
N THR A 479 -24.55 -7.47 -6.79
CA THR A 479 -24.84 -6.72 -8.02
C THR A 479 -26.06 -5.81 -7.86
N ASP A 480 -27.00 -6.21 -7.00
CA ASP A 480 -28.19 -5.42 -6.61
C ASP A 480 -27.94 -4.53 -5.38
N TYR A 481 -26.68 -4.29 -4.99
CA TYR A 481 -26.36 -3.40 -3.87
C TYR A 481 -26.86 -1.99 -4.14
N THR A 482 -27.75 -1.54 -3.27
CA THR A 482 -28.34 -0.21 -3.30
C THR A 482 -27.86 0.56 -2.07
N PRO A 483 -26.99 1.57 -2.22
CA PRO A 483 -26.46 2.32 -1.09
C PRO A 483 -27.57 2.89 -0.22
N ALA A 484 -27.40 2.86 1.11
CA ALA A 484 -28.47 3.23 2.04
C ALA A 484 -29.06 4.62 1.79
N TYR A 485 -28.24 5.61 1.43
CA TYR A 485 -28.70 6.98 1.18
C TYR A 485 -29.71 7.12 0.02
N THR A 486 -29.73 6.15 -0.90
CA THR A 486 -30.69 6.19 -2.02
C THR A 486 -32.13 6.01 -1.52
N PHE A 487 -32.32 5.34 -0.38
CA PHE A 487 -33.61 5.21 0.28
C PHE A 487 -34.04 6.55 0.93
N ASP A 488 -33.11 7.39 1.35
CA ASP A 488 -33.40 8.75 1.85
C ASP A 488 -33.89 9.71 0.72
N ARG A 489 -33.72 9.35 -0.56
CA ARG A 489 -34.16 10.18 -1.71
C ARG A 489 -35.56 9.86 -2.24
N HIS A 490 -36.23 8.84 -1.69
CA HIS A 490 -37.55 8.45 -2.16
C HIS A 490 -38.64 9.34 -1.56
N ASP A 491 -39.63 9.73 -2.37
CA ASP A 491 -40.81 10.49 -1.93
C ASP A 491 -41.66 9.73 -0.88
N GLU A 492 -41.49 8.40 -0.78
CA GLU A 492 -42.16 7.53 0.18
C GLU A 492 -41.22 6.42 0.69
N ILE A 493 -41.31 6.09 1.98
CA ILE A 493 -40.58 4.96 2.59
C ILE A 493 -41.34 3.65 2.40
N TYR A 494 -40.64 2.62 1.93
CA TYR A 494 -41.15 1.24 1.90
C TYR A 494 -41.28 0.68 3.31
N THR A 495 -42.38 -0.03 3.55
CA THR A 495 -42.77 -0.62 4.83
C THR A 495 -42.63 -2.14 4.77
N LEU A 496 -42.67 -2.81 5.92
CA LEU A 496 -42.56 -4.27 5.97
C LEU A 496 -43.66 -4.99 5.14
N GLU A 497 -44.79 -4.31 4.91
CA GLU A 497 -45.88 -4.81 4.05
C GLU A 497 -45.53 -4.81 2.55
N ASP A 498 -44.53 -4.03 2.13
CA ASP A 498 -44.09 -3.90 0.72
C ASP A 498 -43.16 -5.05 0.27
N GLY A 499 -42.81 -5.97 1.18
CA GLY A 499 -42.08 -7.20 0.86
C GLY A 499 -40.67 -6.93 0.33
N ASP A 500 -40.38 -7.38 -0.89
CA ASP A 500 -39.06 -7.28 -1.52
C ASP A 500 -38.60 -5.84 -1.81
N LEU A 501 -39.51 -4.84 -1.70
CA LEU A 501 -39.17 -3.42 -1.81
C LEU A 501 -38.68 -2.80 -0.50
N TYR A 502 -38.90 -3.48 0.65
CA TYR A 502 -38.39 -3.01 1.93
C TYR A 502 -36.86 -2.99 1.92
N PRO A 503 -36.21 -2.04 2.63
CA PRO A 503 -34.75 -1.97 2.68
C PRO A 503 -34.12 -3.33 3.00
N PRO A 504 -33.10 -3.74 2.22
CA PRO A 504 -32.48 -5.04 2.37
C PRO A 504 -31.67 -5.13 3.67
N PRO A 505 -31.29 -6.34 4.13
CA PRO A 505 -30.64 -6.52 5.43
C PRO A 505 -29.32 -5.77 5.64
N TYR A 506 -28.64 -5.35 4.57
CA TYR A 506 -27.42 -4.56 4.65
C TYR A 506 -27.67 -3.05 4.82
N VAL A 507 -28.93 -2.61 4.80
CA VAL A 507 -29.36 -1.25 5.11
C VAL A 507 -30.12 -1.28 6.45
N GLN A 508 -29.63 -0.53 7.43
CA GLN A 508 -30.32 -0.38 8.70
C GLN A 508 -31.22 0.86 8.66
N VAL A 509 -32.50 0.63 8.95
CA VAL A 509 -33.48 1.70 9.14
C VAL A 509 -33.37 2.24 10.57
N ARG A 510 -33.28 3.57 10.70
CA ARG A 510 -33.15 4.25 11.99
C ARG A 510 -34.19 5.35 12.14
N CYS A 511 -34.59 5.58 13.38
CA CYS A 511 -35.69 6.47 13.74
C CYS A 511 -35.22 7.50 14.76
N TYR A 512 -35.57 8.77 14.55
CA TYR A 512 -35.32 9.86 15.50
C TYR A 512 -36.34 9.84 16.65
N VAL A 513 -36.16 8.94 17.62
CA VAL A 513 -37.12 8.80 18.72
C VAL A 513 -36.43 8.79 20.08
N ASN A 514 -37.05 9.47 21.04
CA ASN A 514 -36.61 9.44 22.43
C ASN A 514 -37.14 8.17 23.11
N GLU A 515 -36.27 7.17 23.31
CA GLU A 515 -36.65 5.91 23.94
C GLU A 515 -36.76 5.99 25.47
N ASP A 516 -36.14 7.00 26.09
CA ASP A 516 -36.16 7.21 27.55
C ASP A 516 -37.48 7.84 28.02
N GLU A 517 -38.10 8.67 27.18
CA GLU A 517 -39.36 9.36 27.47
C GLU A 517 -40.41 9.14 26.36
N PRO A 518 -40.86 7.89 26.10
CA PRO A 518 -41.73 7.57 24.97
C PRO A 518 -43.17 8.11 25.11
N GLY A 519 -43.54 8.64 26.30
CA GLY A 519 -44.88 9.11 26.62
C GLY A 519 -45.78 8.00 27.19
N VAL A 520 -47.10 8.15 27.01
CA VAL A 520 -48.11 7.17 27.45
C VAL A 520 -48.64 6.42 26.23
N PRO A 521 -48.60 5.08 26.20
CA PRO A 521 -49.12 4.32 25.07
C PRO A 521 -50.66 4.31 25.09
N ASP A 522 -51.27 4.14 23.92
CA ASP A 522 -52.70 3.90 23.80
C ASP A 522 -53.12 2.48 24.21
N GLU A 523 -54.42 2.17 24.11
CA GLU A 523 -54.97 0.85 24.48
C GLU A 523 -54.37 -0.32 23.65
N ASP A 524 -53.84 -0.02 22.46
CA ASP A 524 -53.20 -0.97 21.55
C ASP A 524 -51.68 -1.04 21.73
N GLY A 525 -51.13 -0.30 22.71
CA GLY A 525 -49.70 -0.27 23.03
C GLY A 525 -48.85 0.65 22.15
N TRP A 526 -49.47 1.59 21.43
CA TRP A 526 -48.76 2.54 20.56
C TRP A 526 -48.56 3.90 21.23
N TYR A 527 -47.32 4.37 21.19
CA TYR A 527 -46.92 5.71 21.60
C TYR A 527 -47.13 6.69 20.45
N GLN A 528 -47.47 7.94 20.78
CA GLN A 528 -47.57 9.01 19.79
C GLN A 528 -46.17 9.51 19.43
N TRP A 529 -45.86 9.63 18.14
CA TRP A 529 -44.58 10.21 17.72
C TRP A 529 -44.43 11.65 18.24
N THR A 530 -43.27 11.92 18.85
CA THR A 530 -42.89 13.26 19.30
C THR A 530 -41.56 13.60 18.63
N PRO A 531 -41.44 14.73 17.92
CA PRO A 531 -40.19 15.13 17.29
C PRO A 531 -39.07 15.25 18.32
N VAL A 532 -37.88 14.79 17.96
CA VAL A 532 -36.65 15.08 18.70
C VAL A 532 -36.14 16.43 18.21
N GLU A 533 -35.68 17.30 19.11
CA GLU A 533 -35.19 18.64 18.74
C GLU A 533 -33.83 18.60 17.99
N ASN A 534 -33.14 17.46 18.00
CA ASN A 534 -31.84 17.26 17.36
C ASN A 534 -31.94 16.26 16.19
N GLU A 535 -31.50 16.69 15.01
CA GLU A 535 -31.45 15.88 13.77
C GLU A 535 -30.11 15.14 13.58
N ASP A 536 -29.23 15.13 14.59
CA ASP A 536 -28.01 14.34 14.57
C ASP A 536 -28.31 12.82 14.61
N LEU A 537 -27.68 12.11 13.67
CA LEU A 537 -27.70 10.66 13.54
C LEU A 537 -27.35 9.92 14.84
N SER A 538 -26.55 10.51 15.73
CA SER A 538 -26.20 9.94 17.05
C SER A 538 -27.43 9.70 17.95
N TYR A 539 -28.52 10.45 17.76
CA TYR A 539 -29.78 10.34 18.52
C TYR A 539 -30.80 9.38 17.88
N THR A 540 -30.46 8.76 16.76
CA THR A 540 -31.33 7.80 16.12
C THR A 540 -31.19 6.42 16.77
N VAL A 541 -32.26 5.63 16.76
CA VAL A 541 -32.23 4.22 17.20
C VAL A 541 -32.63 3.28 16.07
N PRO A 542 -32.08 2.06 15.99
CA PRO A 542 -32.52 1.07 15.01
C PRO A 542 -34.01 0.77 15.15
N CYS A 543 -34.74 0.82 14.05
CA CYS A 543 -36.19 0.59 14.04
C CYS A 543 -36.64 -0.22 12.82
N THR A 544 -37.88 -0.70 12.87
CA THR A 544 -38.57 -1.37 11.77
C THR A 544 -39.81 -0.58 11.41
N VAL A 545 -39.98 -0.23 10.14
CA VAL A 545 -41.18 0.46 9.64
C VAL A 545 -42.23 -0.59 9.27
N LEU A 546 -43.26 -0.70 10.10
CA LEU A 546 -44.25 -1.77 10.01
C LEU A 546 -45.28 -1.50 8.91
N SER A 547 -45.84 -0.28 8.88
CA SER A 547 -46.85 0.12 7.89
C SER A 547 -46.94 1.65 7.80
N SER A 548 -47.74 2.15 6.86
CA SER A 548 -48.01 3.59 6.70
C SER A 548 -49.51 3.89 6.77
N ASP A 549 -49.84 5.03 7.38
CA ASP A 549 -51.18 5.61 7.44
C ASP A 549 -51.20 6.86 6.55
N ALA A 550 -52.22 7.00 5.69
CA ALA A 550 -52.38 8.20 4.87
C ALA A 550 -52.81 9.40 5.74
N VAL A 551 -52.04 10.48 5.72
CA VAL A 551 -52.38 11.75 6.39
C VAL A 551 -53.24 12.62 5.47
N ASN A 552 -52.88 12.70 4.19
CA ASN A 552 -53.65 13.32 3.11
C ASN A 552 -53.25 12.71 1.75
N ASP A 553 -53.72 13.27 0.62
CA ASP A 553 -53.44 12.76 -0.73
C ASP A 553 -51.96 12.79 -1.15
N LYS A 554 -51.07 13.41 -0.34
CA LYS A 554 -49.63 13.58 -0.63
C LYS A 554 -48.69 13.21 0.52
N GLU A 555 -49.19 13.06 1.75
CA GLU A 555 -48.37 12.80 2.93
C GLU A 555 -48.79 11.50 3.61
N LYS A 556 -47.79 10.68 3.92
CA LYS A 556 -47.91 9.47 4.74
C LYS A 556 -47.26 9.70 6.09
N ALA A 557 -47.82 9.05 7.11
CA ALA A 557 -47.16 8.91 8.40
C ALA A 557 -46.95 7.42 8.69
N TYR A 558 -45.87 7.10 9.38
CA TYR A 558 -45.38 5.75 9.51
C TYR A 558 -45.61 5.19 10.90
N ARG A 559 -45.80 3.88 10.96
CA ARG A 559 -45.83 3.08 12.18
C ARG A 559 -44.51 2.37 12.32
N VAL A 560 -43.79 2.63 13.41
CA VAL A 560 -42.44 2.11 13.60
C VAL A 560 -42.31 1.36 14.93
N GLN A 561 -41.42 0.38 14.97
CA GLN A 561 -41.07 -0.38 16.16
C GLN A 561 -39.58 -0.24 16.43
N VAL A 562 -39.18 0.04 17.66
CA VAL A 562 -37.75 0.11 18.03
C VAL A 562 -37.20 -1.31 18.18
N ASN A 563 -36.08 -1.59 17.53
CA ASN A 563 -35.53 -2.96 17.47
C ASN A 563 -34.91 -3.38 18.82
N ALA A 564 -34.32 -2.45 19.56
CA ALA A 564 -33.74 -2.71 20.88
C ALA A 564 -34.80 -3.06 21.95
N ASN A 565 -36.06 -2.64 21.75
CA ASN A 565 -37.15 -2.90 22.67
C ASN A 565 -38.46 -3.09 21.91
N GLU A 566 -38.84 -4.36 21.68
CA GLU A 566 -40.03 -4.72 20.92
C GLU A 566 -41.36 -4.14 21.47
N ASN A 567 -41.37 -3.67 22.72
CA ASN A 567 -42.54 -3.05 23.35
C ASN A 567 -42.70 -1.56 22.99
N LEU A 568 -41.68 -0.92 22.42
CA LEU A 568 -41.72 0.48 22.00
C LEU A 568 -42.19 0.55 20.54
N LYS A 569 -43.45 0.93 20.36
CA LYS A 569 -44.10 1.09 19.05
C LYS A 569 -44.65 2.49 18.92
N PHE A 570 -44.28 3.22 17.88
CA PHE A 570 -44.71 4.59 17.66
C PHE A 570 -45.57 4.70 16.41
N LYS A 571 -46.62 5.53 16.49
CA LYS A 571 -47.50 5.86 15.36
C LYS A 571 -47.36 7.34 14.99
N ALA A 572 -47.69 7.64 13.75
CA ALA A 572 -47.64 8.98 13.16
C ALA A 572 -46.21 9.54 13.03
N ALA A 573 -45.21 8.70 12.78
CA ALA A 573 -43.85 9.15 12.49
C ALA A 573 -43.80 9.83 11.11
N PRO A 574 -43.28 11.06 10.98
CA PRO A 574 -43.11 11.70 9.68
C PRO A 574 -41.98 11.04 8.87
N TRP A 575 -42.01 11.24 7.55
CA TRP A 575 -40.95 10.76 6.66
C TRP A 575 -39.56 11.27 7.08
N SER A 576 -39.46 12.54 7.44
CA SER A 576 -38.19 13.20 7.81
C SER A 576 -37.58 12.69 9.11
N SER A 577 -38.27 11.82 9.84
CA SER A 577 -37.78 11.28 11.11
C SER A 577 -37.33 9.82 11.02
N ILE A 578 -37.20 9.30 9.81
CA ILE A 578 -36.68 7.98 9.49
C ILE A 578 -35.52 8.19 8.50
N THR A 579 -34.41 7.51 8.73
CA THR A 579 -33.22 7.58 7.87
C THR A 579 -32.59 6.20 7.68
N PHE A 580 -31.77 6.08 6.65
CA PHE A 580 -31.14 4.83 6.24
C PHE A 580 -29.62 4.95 6.29
N ILE A 581 -28.98 3.95 6.90
CA ILE A 581 -27.52 3.83 6.93
C ILE A 581 -27.10 2.45 6.45
N ASP A 582 -25.91 2.34 5.88
CA ASP A 582 -25.31 1.04 5.63
C ASP A 582 -24.99 0.38 6.98
N VAL A 583 -25.22 -0.93 7.08
CA VAL A 583 -24.72 -1.70 8.22
C VAL A 583 -23.19 -1.60 8.24
N SER A 584 -22.59 -1.54 9.43
CA SER A 584 -21.13 -1.40 9.54
C SER A 584 -20.39 -2.44 8.69
N TYR A 585 -19.36 -1.96 7.97
CA TYR A 585 -18.53 -2.71 7.04
C TYR A 585 -19.23 -3.25 5.78
N THR A 586 -20.48 -2.86 5.49
CA THR A 586 -21.14 -3.26 4.23
C THR A 586 -21.06 -2.20 3.14
N GLY A 587 -20.70 -0.96 3.46
CA GLY A 587 -20.59 0.14 2.49
C GLY A 587 -19.48 -0.03 1.44
N ASN A 588 -19.61 0.66 0.30
CA ASN A 588 -18.67 0.59 -0.83
C ASN A 588 -17.21 0.95 -0.48
N GLN A 589 -16.99 1.79 0.54
CA GLN A 589 -15.65 2.21 0.96
C GLN A 589 -14.86 1.09 1.66
N HIS A 590 -15.56 0.05 2.14
CA HIS A 590 -14.97 -1.10 2.81
C HIS A 590 -14.59 -2.24 1.86
N LEU A 591 -14.84 -2.13 0.55
CA LEU A 591 -14.51 -3.18 -0.40
C LEU A 591 -12.98 -3.39 -0.47
N ARG A 592 -12.51 -4.60 -0.15
CA ARG A 592 -11.07 -4.95 -0.21
C ARG A 592 -10.47 -4.82 -1.61
N GLN A 593 -11.30 -5.04 -2.62
CA GLN A 593 -10.93 -4.90 -4.03
C GLN A 593 -11.09 -3.47 -4.57
N GLY A 594 -11.54 -2.51 -3.75
CA GLY A 594 -11.61 -1.11 -4.16
C GLY A 594 -10.22 -0.59 -4.52
N PHE A 595 -10.13 0.26 -5.55
CA PHE A 595 -8.85 0.77 -6.02
C PHE A 595 -8.16 1.63 -4.95
N ARG A 596 -6.90 1.34 -4.64
CA ARG A 596 -6.08 2.07 -3.65
C ARG A 596 -4.69 2.36 -4.23
N HIS A 597 -4.39 3.62 -4.54
CA HIS A 597 -3.09 4.03 -5.09
C HIS A 597 -2.85 5.52 -4.87
N GLU A 598 -1.65 5.91 -4.40
CA GLU A 598 -1.31 7.33 -4.31
C GLU A 598 -1.11 7.98 -5.69
N ILE A 599 -1.25 9.30 -5.74
CA ILE A 599 -0.94 10.12 -6.91
C ILE A 599 0.58 10.29 -6.99
N LYS A 600 1.18 10.14 -8.19
CA LYS A 600 2.63 10.27 -8.34
C LYS A 600 3.08 11.70 -8.08
N LEU A 601 4.01 11.87 -7.15
CA LEU A 601 4.80 13.08 -6.99
C LEU A 601 5.90 13.10 -8.07
N PRO A 602 6.01 14.16 -8.90
CA PRO A 602 7.03 14.20 -9.95
C PRO A 602 8.45 14.04 -9.41
N ASP A 603 9.31 13.30 -10.11
CA ASP A 603 10.69 13.02 -9.67
C ASP A 603 11.47 14.31 -9.34
N ALA A 604 11.21 15.40 -10.06
CA ALA A 604 11.84 16.72 -9.85
C ALA A 604 11.43 17.39 -8.52
N MET A 605 10.34 16.95 -7.90
CA MET A 605 9.87 17.42 -6.59
C MET A 605 10.37 16.56 -5.44
N VAL A 606 11.08 15.45 -5.70
CA VAL A 606 11.52 14.50 -4.67
C VAL A 606 13.03 14.60 -4.47
N PRO A 607 13.50 15.30 -3.42
CA PRO A 607 14.91 15.34 -3.06
C PRO A 607 15.46 13.93 -2.79
N ASP A 608 16.75 13.73 -3.08
CA ASP A 608 17.39 12.42 -2.87
C ASP A 608 17.37 11.98 -1.40
N CYS A 609 17.38 12.93 -0.45
CA CYS A 609 17.31 12.64 0.99
C CYS A 609 15.96 12.09 1.46
N TRP A 610 14.90 12.17 0.65
CA TRP A 610 13.59 11.58 0.96
C TRP A 610 13.46 10.15 0.46
N ARG A 611 14.38 9.67 -0.38
CA ARG A 611 14.26 8.35 -0.97
C ARG A 611 14.57 7.29 0.10
N ASP A 612 13.62 6.38 0.33
CA ASP A 612 13.75 5.15 1.13
C ASP A 612 14.71 4.19 0.42
N ILE A 613 15.97 4.57 0.39
CA ILE A 613 17.01 3.60 0.24
C ILE A 613 16.97 2.83 1.56
N GLU A 614 16.54 1.55 1.55
CA GLU A 614 16.57 0.67 2.73
C GLU A 614 17.94 0.82 3.40
N ASN A 615 18.04 1.69 4.42
CA ASN A 615 19.31 2.23 4.91
C ASN A 615 20.41 2.24 3.83
N PRO A 616 20.70 3.34 3.09
CA PRO A 616 22.11 3.46 2.73
C PRO A 616 22.76 3.42 4.10
N PRO A 617 23.52 2.37 4.46
CA PRO A 617 24.13 2.45 5.75
C PRO A 617 24.95 3.74 5.65
N ASP A 618 25.03 4.52 6.71
CA ASP A 618 26.02 5.61 6.81
C ASP A 618 27.44 5.11 6.42
N ASN A 619 27.60 3.80 6.28
CA ASN A 619 28.63 3.16 5.52
C ASN A 619 28.32 3.03 4.01
N GLU A 620 29.14 3.69 3.21
CA GLU A 620 29.58 3.23 1.88
C GLU A 620 30.08 1.74 1.86
N LEU A 621 30.12 1.04 3.01
CA LEU A 621 30.69 -0.28 3.23
C LEU A 621 29.74 -1.41 2.86
N CYS A 622 30.33 -2.46 2.31
CA CYS A 622 29.66 -3.66 1.86
C CYS A 622 29.24 -4.56 3.03
N ASN A 623 28.02 -5.12 3.03
CA ASN A 623 27.58 -6.03 4.10
C ASN A 623 27.74 -7.51 3.75
N LEU A 624 27.77 -7.86 2.46
CA LEU A 624 27.91 -9.24 2.01
C LEU A 624 29.08 -9.36 1.06
N PHE A 625 30.00 -10.27 1.37
CA PHE A 625 31.19 -10.50 0.58
C PHE A 625 31.21 -11.91 -0.02
N MET A 626 31.62 -12.01 -1.28
CA MET A 626 32.11 -13.24 -1.89
C MET A 626 33.62 -13.31 -1.70
N ALA A 627 34.13 -14.40 -1.14
CA ALA A 627 35.57 -14.64 -0.99
C ALA A 627 35.86 -16.16 -1.00
N GLU A 628 37.13 -16.54 -0.89
CA GLU A 628 37.51 -17.95 -0.69
C GLU A 628 36.86 -18.51 0.60
N SER A 629 36.21 -19.67 0.48
CA SER A 629 35.56 -20.35 1.59
C SER A 629 36.56 -20.73 2.67
N ALA A 630 36.12 -20.77 3.92
CA ALA A 630 36.92 -21.33 5.00
C ALA A 630 36.93 -22.86 5.00
N ILE A 631 36.03 -23.51 4.26
CA ILE A 631 36.08 -24.95 4.03
C ILE A 631 37.18 -25.22 2.99
N PRO A 632 38.22 -26.00 3.33
CA PRO A 632 39.30 -26.28 2.39
C PRO A 632 38.78 -26.92 1.09
N ASN A 633 39.21 -26.38 -0.05
CA ASN A 633 38.83 -26.82 -1.40
C ASN A 633 37.35 -26.68 -1.77
N ALA A 634 36.53 -25.97 -0.98
CA ALA A 634 35.13 -25.70 -1.33
C ALA A 634 34.95 -24.53 -2.32
N GLY A 635 36.04 -23.87 -2.73
CA GLY A 635 35.99 -22.75 -3.67
C GLY A 635 35.56 -21.44 -3.02
N LEU A 636 34.49 -20.83 -3.54
CA LEU A 636 33.97 -19.54 -3.07
C LEU A 636 32.91 -19.75 -1.98
N GLY A 637 32.83 -18.81 -1.04
CA GLY A 637 31.80 -18.73 -0.02
C GLY A 637 31.31 -17.31 0.19
N MET A 638 30.19 -17.17 0.91
CA MET A 638 29.58 -15.88 1.26
C MET A 638 29.84 -15.53 2.74
N PHE A 639 30.19 -14.28 3.01
CA PHE A 639 30.50 -13.78 4.35
C PHE A 639 29.67 -12.55 4.67
N THR A 640 29.18 -12.44 5.91
CA THR A 640 28.56 -11.19 6.40
C THR A 640 29.63 -10.29 7.01
N ALA A 641 29.59 -8.98 6.70
CA ALA A 641 30.47 -7.97 7.30
C ALA A 641 29.87 -7.33 8.56
N ARG A 642 28.61 -7.62 8.83
CA ARG A 642 27.87 -7.14 9.99
C ARG A 642 27.43 -8.29 10.87
N ARG A 643 27.17 -7.98 12.13
CA ARG A 643 26.53 -8.92 13.04
C ARG A 643 25.06 -9.08 12.63
N LEU A 644 24.58 -10.32 12.68
CA LEU A 644 23.17 -10.68 12.47
C LEU A 644 22.63 -11.31 13.74
N ASP A 645 21.43 -10.91 14.17
CA ASP A 645 20.74 -11.56 15.28
C ASP A 645 19.86 -12.72 14.77
N LYS A 646 19.49 -13.63 15.67
CA LYS A 646 18.68 -14.81 15.31
C LYS A 646 17.33 -14.38 14.73
N GLY A 647 17.00 -14.93 13.57
CA GLY A 647 15.76 -14.65 12.84
C GLY A 647 15.85 -13.48 11.86
N GLU A 648 16.94 -12.72 11.89
CA GLU A 648 17.17 -11.60 10.97
C GLU A 648 17.40 -12.07 9.54
N LEU A 649 16.93 -11.30 8.55
CA LEU A 649 17.18 -11.56 7.14
C LEU A 649 18.64 -11.27 6.78
N ILE A 650 19.23 -12.17 5.99
CA ILE A 650 20.65 -12.13 5.64
C ILE A 650 20.91 -11.25 4.42
N SER A 651 20.08 -11.37 3.39
CA SER A 651 20.21 -10.69 2.10
C SER A 651 18.84 -10.32 1.55
N SER A 652 18.83 -9.52 0.48
CA SER A 652 17.66 -9.38 -0.39
C SER A 652 17.25 -10.74 -0.96
N GLY A 653 15.97 -10.87 -1.35
CA GLY A 653 15.45 -12.11 -1.93
C GLY A 653 15.90 -12.33 -3.37
N ASP A 654 16.02 -13.57 -3.80
CA ASP A 654 16.42 -13.94 -5.17
C ASP A 654 15.25 -14.50 -6.00
N VAL A 655 15.49 -14.84 -7.26
CA VAL A 655 14.56 -15.62 -8.10
C VAL A 655 14.61 -17.10 -7.71
N VAL A 656 13.58 -17.86 -8.07
CA VAL A 656 13.64 -19.33 -8.16
C VAL A 656 13.32 -19.74 -9.59
N LEU A 657 14.17 -20.56 -10.19
CA LEU A 657 13.94 -21.13 -11.51
C LEU A 657 13.55 -22.60 -11.33
N GLN A 658 12.32 -22.92 -11.72
CA GLN A 658 11.83 -24.30 -11.74
C GLN A 658 12.24 -24.94 -13.07
N ILE A 659 12.91 -26.09 -13.00
CA ILE A 659 13.31 -26.90 -14.15
C ILE A 659 12.37 -28.09 -14.22
N GLU A 660 11.64 -28.21 -15.32
CA GLU A 660 10.66 -29.29 -15.49
C GLU A 660 11.29 -30.52 -16.14
N ASP A 661 10.93 -31.69 -15.62
CA ASP A 661 11.10 -33.00 -16.27
C ASP A 661 12.51 -33.22 -16.84
N ALA A 662 13.56 -32.82 -16.11
CA ALA A 662 14.94 -32.79 -16.62
C ALA A 662 15.40 -34.17 -17.13
N ASP A 663 15.16 -35.22 -16.35
CA ASP A 663 15.51 -36.59 -16.70
C ASP A 663 14.69 -37.14 -17.87
N LEU A 664 13.39 -36.83 -17.92
CA LEU A 664 12.53 -37.23 -19.03
C LEU A 664 12.97 -36.55 -20.33
N ASN A 665 13.22 -35.24 -20.31
CA ASN A 665 13.70 -34.49 -21.47
C ASN A 665 15.05 -35.00 -21.97
N LYS A 666 15.96 -35.36 -21.05
CA LYS A 666 17.22 -36.06 -21.39
C LYS A 666 16.95 -37.36 -22.15
N ASN A 667 16.09 -38.22 -21.62
CA ASN A 667 15.75 -39.50 -22.25
C ASN A 667 15.12 -39.31 -23.64
N LEU A 668 14.11 -38.45 -23.75
CA LEU A 668 13.39 -38.18 -24.99
C LEU A 668 14.32 -37.64 -26.08
N ARG A 669 15.26 -36.76 -25.74
CA ARG A 669 16.27 -36.23 -26.68
C ARG A 669 17.10 -37.35 -27.32
N PHE A 670 17.52 -38.35 -26.54
CA PHE A 670 18.30 -39.50 -27.05
C PHE A 670 17.42 -40.48 -27.83
N TRP A 671 16.20 -40.74 -27.38
CA TRP A 671 15.24 -41.60 -28.09
C TRP A 671 14.90 -41.05 -29.47
N ARG A 672 14.77 -39.71 -29.60
CA ARG A 672 14.61 -39.04 -30.90
C ARG A 672 15.75 -39.33 -31.88
N GLN A 673 16.95 -39.62 -31.36
CA GLN A 673 18.13 -40.00 -32.15
C GLN A 673 18.27 -41.52 -32.33
N GLY A 674 17.34 -42.32 -31.80
CA GLY A 674 17.38 -43.78 -31.80
C GLY A 674 18.41 -44.36 -30.82
N ILE A 675 18.80 -43.59 -29.80
CA ILE A 675 19.79 -43.98 -28.78
C ILE A 675 19.04 -44.30 -27.48
N THR A 676 19.20 -45.52 -26.97
CA THR A 676 18.59 -45.97 -25.70
C THR A 676 19.60 -46.18 -24.58
N ASP A 677 20.89 -46.27 -24.92
CA ASP A 677 22.00 -46.39 -23.96
C ASP A 677 22.64 -45.02 -23.84
N ILE A 678 22.39 -44.33 -22.73
CA ILE A 678 22.73 -42.92 -22.54
C ILE A 678 24.02 -42.84 -21.72
N ASP A 679 25.08 -42.37 -22.37
CA ASP A 679 26.38 -42.04 -21.75
C ASP A 679 26.63 -40.52 -21.89
N GLU A 680 25.76 -39.74 -21.24
CA GLU A 680 25.92 -38.27 -21.14
C GLU A 680 26.46 -37.93 -19.76
N PRO A 681 27.52 -37.09 -19.67
CA PRO A 681 28.00 -36.57 -18.39
C PRO A 681 26.87 -35.92 -17.57
N PRO A 682 26.92 -36.00 -16.24
CA PRO A 682 25.97 -35.29 -15.38
C PRO A 682 25.97 -33.79 -15.67
N TRP A 683 24.80 -33.16 -15.61
CA TRP A 683 24.69 -31.73 -15.81
C TRP A 683 25.22 -30.99 -14.58
N LEU A 684 26.15 -30.03 -14.75
CA LEU A 684 26.74 -29.29 -13.62
C LEU A 684 25.69 -28.65 -12.70
N LEU A 685 24.54 -28.20 -13.24
CA LEU A 685 23.48 -27.60 -12.43
C LEU A 685 22.74 -28.60 -11.53
N GLU A 686 22.81 -29.91 -11.78
CA GLU A 686 22.27 -30.94 -10.88
C GLU A 686 22.92 -30.88 -9.48
N ASN A 687 24.17 -30.41 -9.38
CA ASN A 687 24.84 -30.19 -8.10
C ASN A 687 24.23 -29.04 -7.27
N TYR A 688 23.39 -28.22 -7.89
CA TYR A 688 22.78 -27.02 -7.29
C TYR A 688 21.26 -27.13 -7.12
N PHE A 689 20.67 -28.29 -7.41
CA PHE A 689 19.23 -28.49 -7.24
C PHE A 689 18.81 -28.42 -5.77
N TRP A 690 17.74 -27.68 -5.55
CA TRP A 690 17.02 -27.61 -4.30
C TRP A 690 15.71 -28.38 -4.44
N ASN A 691 15.34 -29.07 -3.36
CA ASN A 691 14.04 -29.73 -3.31
C ASN A 691 12.92 -28.70 -3.56
N PRO A 692 12.03 -28.93 -4.54
CA PRO A 692 11.00 -27.96 -4.92
C PRO A 692 9.99 -27.68 -3.80
N SER A 693 9.95 -28.52 -2.76
CA SER A 693 9.10 -28.27 -1.61
C SER A 693 9.53 -27.07 -0.79
N ASN A 694 10.83 -26.77 -0.76
CA ASN A 694 11.36 -25.59 -0.07
C ASN A 694 11.08 -24.29 -0.84
N THR A 695 10.81 -24.38 -2.14
CA THR A 695 10.61 -23.24 -3.06
C THR A 695 9.18 -23.14 -3.56
N PHE A 696 8.27 -23.99 -3.07
CA PHE A 696 6.85 -24.03 -3.46
C PHE A 696 6.63 -24.42 -4.93
N GLY A 697 7.60 -25.10 -5.56
CA GLY A 697 7.53 -25.60 -6.94
C GLY A 697 6.93 -27.00 -7.09
N SER A 698 6.61 -27.71 -6.00
CA SER A 698 6.28 -29.15 -6.03
C SER A 698 5.09 -29.56 -6.90
N PHE A 699 4.26 -28.61 -7.33
CA PHE A 699 3.04 -28.88 -8.11
C PHE A 699 3.13 -28.33 -9.54
N GLU A 700 4.25 -27.75 -9.93
CA GLU A 700 4.42 -27.10 -11.23
C GLU A 700 4.48 -28.12 -12.39
N ALA A 701 5.11 -29.29 -12.22
CA ALA A 701 5.19 -30.35 -13.22
C ALA A 701 5.15 -31.74 -12.55
N HIS A 702 5.27 -32.82 -13.33
CA HIS A 702 5.41 -34.17 -12.80
C HIS A 702 6.72 -34.32 -12.02
N ASP A 703 7.82 -33.86 -12.60
CA ASP A 703 9.12 -33.75 -11.94
C ASP A 703 9.65 -32.32 -12.01
N VAL A 704 10.12 -31.80 -10.88
CA VAL A 704 10.53 -30.40 -10.74
C VAL A 704 11.79 -30.32 -9.90
N GLU A 705 12.79 -29.64 -10.43
CA GLU A 705 13.99 -29.27 -9.70
C GLU A 705 14.11 -27.76 -9.59
N SER A 706 14.50 -27.25 -8.41
CA SER A 706 14.61 -25.81 -8.21
C SER A 706 16.05 -25.34 -8.22
N ILE A 707 16.32 -24.28 -8.97
CA ILE A 707 17.58 -23.55 -8.92
C ILE A 707 17.36 -22.23 -8.17
N VAL A 708 18.16 -22.01 -7.12
CA VAL A 708 18.12 -20.82 -6.28
C VAL A 708 19.48 -20.10 -6.35
N PRO A 709 19.65 -19.12 -7.26
CA PRO A 709 20.88 -18.33 -7.32
C PRO A 709 21.12 -17.51 -6.03
N GLY A 710 22.23 -16.79 -5.99
CA GLY A 710 22.63 -16.04 -4.82
C GLY A 710 23.04 -16.97 -3.68
N LEU A 711 22.47 -16.78 -2.48
CA LEU A 711 22.86 -17.59 -1.31
C LEU A 711 22.55 -19.08 -1.50
N GLY A 712 21.57 -19.45 -2.34
CA GLY A 712 21.24 -20.86 -2.59
C GLY A 712 22.29 -21.64 -3.39
N MET A 713 23.14 -20.96 -4.17
CA MET A 713 24.20 -21.58 -4.98
C MET A 713 25.61 -21.16 -4.57
N LEU A 714 25.78 -19.94 -4.02
CA LEU A 714 27.08 -19.38 -3.67
C LEU A 714 27.50 -19.67 -2.23
N ALA A 715 26.56 -19.96 -1.32
CA ALA A 715 26.89 -20.41 0.03
C ALA A 715 27.17 -21.91 0.06
N ASN A 716 28.21 -22.29 0.80
CA ASN A 716 28.53 -23.68 1.07
C ASN A 716 27.66 -24.25 2.19
N SER A 717 27.72 -25.57 2.36
CA SER A 717 27.08 -26.27 3.46
C SER A 717 28.13 -26.97 4.32
N HIS A 718 27.94 -26.89 5.64
CA HIS A 718 28.69 -27.69 6.61
C HIS A 718 27.69 -28.26 7.63
N PRO A 719 27.50 -29.59 7.71
CA PRO A 719 26.41 -30.22 8.49
C PRO A 719 26.32 -29.75 9.95
N GLY A 720 27.46 -29.46 10.59
CA GLY A 720 27.50 -28.96 11.97
C GLY A 720 27.53 -27.43 12.16
N LEU A 721 27.56 -26.62 11.09
CA LEU A 721 27.74 -25.15 11.14
C LEU A 721 26.66 -24.36 10.40
N VAL A 722 25.59 -25.01 9.92
CA VAL A 722 24.44 -24.35 9.29
C VAL A 722 23.94 -23.20 10.17
N ASN A 723 24.09 -21.97 9.66
CA ASN A 723 23.73 -20.74 10.36
C ASN A 723 22.65 -19.93 9.60
N SER A 724 22.19 -20.44 8.47
CA SER A 724 21.14 -19.83 7.65
C SER A 724 20.04 -20.83 7.31
N LYS A 725 18.80 -20.35 7.21
CA LYS A 725 17.64 -21.13 6.79
C LYS A 725 16.89 -20.40 5.68
N MET A 726 16.62 -21.12 4.59
CA MET A 726 15.79 -20.66 3.48
C MET A 726 14.35 -20.44 3.98
N LEU A 727 13.75 -19.35 3.50
CA LEU A 727 12.33 -19.04 3.59
C LEU A 727 11.73 -19.24 2.18
N PRO A 728 10.48 -19.71 2.10
CA PRO A 728 9.87 -20.00 0.82
C PRO A 728 9.75 -18.76 -0.06
N SER A 729 9.85 -18.96 -1.38
CA SER A 729 9.59 -17.91 -2.37
C SER A 729 8.13 -17.47 -2.36
N SER A 730 7.89 -16.28 -2.89
CA SER A 730 6.56 -15.74 -3.16
C SER A 730 6.30 -15.76 -4.66
N ALA A 731 5.23 -16.42 -5.08
CA ALA A 731 4.74 -16.33 -6.44
C ALA A 731 4.09 -14.96 -6.69
N THR A 732 4.38 -14.34 -7.83
CA THR A 732 3.80 -13.05 -8.21
C THR A 732 2.80 -13.20 -9.36
N ALA A 733 1.82 -12.30 -9.42
CA ALA A 733 0.88 -12.17 -10.52
C ALA A 733 1.04 -10.78 -11.16
N ASP A 734 2.29 -10.43 -11.49
CA ASP A 734 2.65 -9.09 -11.93
C ASP A 734 2.43 -8.90 -13.46
N LEU A 735 2.41 -10.01 -14.23
CA LEU A 735 2.11 -10.05 -15.67
C LEU A 735 0.95 -11.03 -15.93
N HIS A 736 0.10 -10.72 -16.91
CA HIS A 736 -1.03 -11.57 -17.28
C HIS A 736 -0.86 -12.15 -18.69
N ARG A 737 -0.86 -13.49 -18.85
CA ARG A 737 -0.63 -14.16 -20.14
C ARG A 737 -1.53 -13.71 -21.30
N GLY A 738 -2.75 -13.28 -21.00
CA GLY A 738 -3.69 -12.74 -21.98
C GLY A 738 -3.39 -11.30 -22.44
N LEU A 739 -2.58 -10.54 -21.71
CA LEU A 739 -2.41 -9.08 -21.88
C LEU A 739 -0.95 -8.69 -22.10
N ASP A 740 -0.01 -9.37 -21.43
CA ASP A 740 1.39 -8.98 -21.36
C ASP A 740 2.26 -10.01 -22.11
N PRO A 741 2.93 -9.63 -23.21
CA PRO A 741 3.84 -10.54 -23.92
C PRO A 741 4.99 -11.07 -23.07
N GLY A 742 5.39 -10.37 -22.00
CA GLY A 742 6.42 -10.82 -21.05
C GLY A 742 5.99 -11.98 -20.15
N ALA A 743 4.68 -12.30 -20.08
CA ALA A 743 4.19 -13.40 -19.27
C ALA A 743 4.84 -14.73 -19.69
N GLY A 744 5.30 -15.50 -18.69
CA GLY A 744 6.04 -16.74 -18.90
C GLY A 744 7.47 -16.57 -19.41
N ALA A 745 7.92 -15.35 -19.78
CA ALA A 745 9.32 -15.09 -20.15
C ALA A 745 10.25 -14.94 -18.94
N SER A 746 9.70 -14.60 -17.77
CA SER A 746 10.39 -14.64 -16.49
C SER A 746 9.72 -15.65 -15.56
N THR A 747 10.44 -16.13 -14.55
CA THR A 747 9.81 -16.89 -13.46
C THR A 747 8.79 -16.02 -12.72
N HIS A 748 7.70 -16.62 -12.22
CA HIS A 748 6.81 -15.97 -11.26
C HIS A 748 7.26 -16.17 -9.81
N TYR A 749 8.23 -17.04 -9.55
CA TYR A 749 8.77 -17.30 -8.22
C TYR A 749 9.91 -16.34 -7.88
N HIS A 750 9.62 -15.42 -6.97
CA HIS A 750 10.56 -14.40 -6.53
C HIS A 750 10.73 -14.42 -5.01
N ASN A 751 11.63 -13.57 -4.52
CA ASN A 751 11.76 -13.25 -3.11
C ASN A 751 12.08 -14.46 -2.22
N VAL A 752 12.82 -15.46 -2.72
CA VAL A 752 13.39 -16.50 -1.87
C VAL A 752 14.44 -15.86 -0.97
N ARG A 753 14.24 -15.93 0.34
CA ARG A 753 15.09 -15.24 1.34
C ARG A 753 15.75 -16.24 2.27
N PHE A 754 16.75 -15.78 2.99
CA PHE A 754 17.37 -16.54 4.06
C PHE A 754 17.40 -15.73 5.34
N ARG A 755 17.16 -16.41 6.47
CA ARG A 755 17.29 -15.84 7.81
C ARG A 755 18.35 -16.54 8.62
N ALA A 756 18.97 -15.80 9.54
CA ALA A 756 19.92 -16.34 10.49
C ALA A 756 19.23 -17.31 11.46
N THR A 757 19.78 -18.51 11.64
CA THR A 757 19.23 -19.53 12.58
C THR A 757 19.73 -19.33 14.01
N ASP A 758 20.84 -18.61 14.17
CA ASP A 758 21.44 -18.17 15.43
C ASP A 758 22.08 -16.79 15.24
N LYS A 759 22.66 -16.22 16.29
CA LYS A 759 23.46 -14.99 16.20
C LYS A 759 24.73 -15.26 15.39
N ILE A 760 25.00 -14.43 14.38
CA ILE A 760 26.15 -14.54 13.49
C ILE A 760 27.06 -13.32 13.69
N GLU A 761 28.34 -13.55 13.95
CA GLU A 761 29.32 -12.48 14.13
C GLU A 761 29.74 -11.89 12.78
N ALA A 762 30.12 -10.61 12.78
CA ALA A 762 30.72 -9.98 11.62
C ALA A 762 31.99 -10.72 11.17
N GLY A 763 32.13 -10.93 9.87
CA GLY A 763 33.20 -11.71 9.26
C GLY A 763 32.90 -13.20 9.09
N THR A 764 31.77 -13.70 9.58
CA THR A 764 31.44 -15.14 9.55
C THR A 764 30.95 -15.58 8.17
N GLU A 765 31.41 -16.74 7.72
CA GLU A 765 30.89 -17.43 6.53
C GLU A 765 29.46 -17.93 6.77
N LEU A 766 28.61 -17.75 5.77
CA LEU A 766 27.23 -18.18 5.77
C LEU A 766 27.17 -19.62 5.25
N PHE A 767 26.58 -20.51 6.05
CA PHE A 767 26.38 -21.91 5.71
C PHE A 767 24.89 -22.21 5.59
N VAL A 768 24.48 -22.72 4.43
CA VAL A 768 23.11 -23.17 4.15
C VAL A 768 22.99 -24.67 4.39
N LYS A 769 21.75 -25.17 4.49
CA LYS A 769 21.48 -26.59 4.75
C LYS A 769 21.19 -27.33 3.44
N TYR A 770 22.16 -28.09 2.92
CA TYR A 770 21.90 -29.02 1.82
C TYR A 770 21.12 -30.27 2.26
N GLY A 771 21.30 -30.68 3.53
CA GLY A 771 20.73 -31.92 4.08
C GLY A 771 21.77 -33.03 4.16
N ASP A 772 21.63 -33.91 5.16
CA ASP A 772 22.60 -34.98 5.39
C ASP A 772 22.61 -35.99 4.23
N SER A 773 21.45 -36.26 3.60
CA SER A 773 21.34 -37.18 2.46
C SER A 773 22.18 -36.75 1.25
N TRP A 774 22.30 -35.44 1.00
CA TRP A 774 23.13 -34.90 -0.08
C TRP A 774 24.61 -35.32 0.06
N PHE A 775 25.11 -35.39 1.30
CA PHE A 775 26.48 -35.85 1.62
C PHE A 775 26.60 -37.38 1.73
N GLU A 776 25.50 -38.10 1.87
CA GLU A 776 25.48 -39.56 1.86
C GLU A 776 25.52 -40.11 0.43
N GLU A 777 24.82 -39.46 -0.48
CA GLU A 777 24.72 -39.84 -1.90
C GLU A 777 26.01 -39.54 -2.70
N ARG A 778 26.89 -38.67 -2.17
CA ARG A 778 28.15 -38.25 -2.80
C ARG A 778 29.37 -38.85 -2.10
N GLU A 779 29.61 -40.13 -2.36
CA GLU A 779 30.74 -40.88 -1.76
C GLU A 779 32.11 -40.40 -2.26
N ASP A 780 32.17 -39.74 -3.42
CA ASP A 780 33.35 -39.16 -4.06
C ASP A 780 34.02 -38.06 -3.20
N LEU A 781 33.24 -37.35 -2.40
CA LEU A 781 33.74 -36.36 -1.43
C LEU A 781 34.42 -36.98 -0.19
N GLY A 782 34.32 -38.30 -0.04
CA GLY A 782 34.82 -39.05 1.10
C GLY A 782 33.90 -38.99 2.33
N PRO A 783 34.35 -39.50 3.48
CA PRO A 783 33.52 -39.70 4.68
C PRO A 783 33.32 -38.41 5.48
N ILE A 784 32.53 -37.47 4.94
CA ILE A 784 32.19 -36.20 5.59
C ILE A 784 31.32 -36.44 6.84
N PRO A 785 31.64 -35.90 8.03
CA PRO A 785 30.76 -36.03 9.19
C PRO A 785 29.38 -35.38 8.98
N LEU A 786 28.32 -36.09 9.36
CA LEU A 786 26.94 -35.59 9.26
C LEU A 786 26.53 -34.81 10.50
N SER A 787 25.35 -34.20 10.46
CA SER A 787 24.83 -33.36 11.55
C SER A 787 24.82 -34.10 12.90
N ASP A 788 24.35 -35.36 12.94
CA ASP A 788 24.34 -36.15 14.19
C ASP A 788 25.75 -36.63 14.60
N ASP A 789 26.71 -36.77 13.69
CA ASP A 789 28.08 -37.15 14.04
C ASP A 789 28.77 -36.08 14.89
N TYR A 790 28.58 -34.79 14.54
CA TYR A 790 29.06 -33.66 15.33
C TYR A 790 28.36 -33.60 16.70
N GLN A 791 27.04 -33.79 16.73
CA GLN A 791 26.31 -33.82 18.01
C GLN A 791 26.77 -34.98 18.90
N ARG A 792 27.03 -36.16 18.32
CA ARG A 792 27.63 -37.30 19.03
C ARG A 792 29.03 -36.93 19.50
N ALA A 793 29.86 -36.27 18.69
CA ALA A 793 31.23 -35.88 19.04
C ALA A 793 31.24 -34.97 20.27
N ASP A 794 30.38 -33.95 20.27
CA ASP A 794 30.21 -33.05 21.42
C ASP A 794 29.78 -33.80 22.68
N ARG A 795 28.85 -34.77 22.55
CA ARG A 795 28.43 -35.62 23.67
C ARG A 795 29.58 -36.49 24.19
N THR A 796 30.38 -37.08 23.31
CA THR A 796 31.54 -37.91 23.66
C THR A 796 32.59 -37.08 24.40
N VAL A 797 32.95 -35.90 23.88
CA VAL A 797 33.90 -34.99 24.51
C VAL A 797 33.39 -34.53 25.89
N LYS A 798 32.12 -34.13 26.01
CA LYS A 798 31.50 -33.74 27.29
C LYS A 798 31.51 -34.87 28.32
N ARG A 799 31.27 -36.12 27.90
CA ARG A 799 31.31 -37.29 28.78
C ARG A 799 32.73 -37.61 29.22
N PHE A 800 33.68 -37.59 28.30
CA PHE A 800 35.09 -37.80 28.58
C PHE A 800 35.62 -36.76 29.58
N TRP A 801 35.30 -35.48 29.39
CA TRP A 801 35.68 -34.40 30.31
C TRP A 801 35.20 -34.64 31.74
N LYS A 802 33.96 -35.12 31.90
CA LYS A 802 33.41 -35.49 33.23
C LYS A 802 34.13 -36.65 33.90
N ILE A 803 34.77 -37.54 33.14
CA ILE A 803 35.49 -38.72 33.66
C ILE A 803 36.89 -38.33 34.11
N ILE A 804 37.53 -37.38 33.43
CA ILE A 804 38.91 -36.99 33.73
C ILE A 804 39.04 -35.90 34.81
N ASP A 805 37.93 -35.30 35.24
CA ASP A 805 37.93 -34.26 36.28
C ASP A 805 38.28 -34.82 37.68
N GLY A 806 39.18 -34.12 38.39
CA GLY A 806 39.40 -34.26 39.83
C GLY A 806 40.66 -35.01 40.32
N ASN A 807 41.34 -35.85 39.52
CA ASN A 807 42.62 -36.49 39.92
C ASN A 807 43.42 -37.19 38.79
N THR A 808 42.99 -37.08 37.53
CA THR A 808 43.63 -37.76 36.39
C THR A 808 44.84 -36.97 35.91
N THR A 809 46.00 -37.60 35.75
CA THR A 809 47.19 -36.93 35.18
C THR A 809 46.96 -36.64 33.69
N ARG A 810 47.54 -35.57 33.17
CA ARG A 810 47.40 -35.18 31.75
C ARG A 810 47.87 -36.28 30.79
N GLU A 811 48.87 -37.06 31.19
CA GLU A 811 49.37 -38.23 30.46
C GLU A 811 48.31 -39.34 30.39
N LEU A 812 47.70 -39.71 31.53
CA LEU A 812 46.64 -40.71 31.57
C LEU A 812 45.40 -40.25 30.80
N ALA A 813 45.04 -38.96 30.86
CA ALA A 813 43.96 -38.42 30.06
C ALA A 813 44.26 -38.55 28.55
N ARG A 814 45.50 -38.28 28.12
CA ARG A 814 45.90 -38.45 26.72
C ARG A 814 45.79 -39.91 26.28
N ASP A 815 46.34 -40.83 27.07
CA ASP A 815 46.29 -42.27 26.77
C ASP A 815 44.85 -42.80 26.68
N LEU A 816 43.95 -42.33 27.57
CA LEU A 816 42.53 -42.67 27.53
C LEU A 816 41.82 -42.08 26.31
N TRP A 817 42.19 -40.86 25.90
CA TRP A 817 41.63 -40.24 24.69
C TRP A 817 42.10 -40.96 23.43
N ASP A 818 43.39 -41.28 23.33
CA ASP A 818 43.95 -42.04 22.22
C ASP A 818 43.31 -43.43 22.12
N PHE A 819 43.03 -44.07 23.25
CA PHE A 819 42.26 -45.32 23.29
C PHE A 819 40.85 -45.17 22.72
N ILE A 820 40.15 -44.06 23.04
CA ILE A 820 38.82 -43.78 22.46
C ILE A 820 38.94 -43.61 20.94
N LEU A 821 39.91 -42.81 20.46
CA LEU A 821 40.12 -42.59 19.02
C LEU A 821 40.46 -43.88 18.26
N GLN A 822 41.16 -44.83 18.90
CA GLN A 822 41.53 -46.12 18.32
C GLN A 822 40.47 -47.22 18.46
N ALA A 823 39.34 -46.94 19.15
CA ALA A 823 38.30 -47.94 19.35
C ALA A 823 37.60 -48.27 18.03
N SER A 824 37.73 -49.52 17.57
CA SER A 824 37.17 -50.01 16.31
C SER A 824 35.63 -49.99 16.23
N SER A 825 34.95 -49.68 17.32
CA SER A 825 33.49 -49.56 17.40
C SER A 825 32.97 -48.16 17.08
N ILE A 826 33.84 -47.16 16.88
CA ILE A 826 33.44 -45.80 16.51
C ILE A 826 33.24 -45.72 15.00
N PRO A 827 32.05 -45.33 14.49
CA PRO A 827 31.83 -45.10 13.07
C PRO A 827 32.81 -44.06 12.50
N MET A 828 33.27 -44.25 11.26
CA MET A 828 34.32 -43.43 10.64
C MET A 828 33.99 -41.93 10.64
N ARG A 829 32.79 -41.55 10.18
CA ARG A 829 32.31 -40.16 10.16
C ARG A 829 32.29 -39.53 11.56
N HIS A 830 31.86 -40.29 12.57
CA HIS A 830 31.91 -39.86 13.96
C HIS A 830 33.34 -39.69 14.50
N ASN A 831 34.27 -40.57 14.11
CA ASN A 831 35.68 -40.46 14.49
C ASN A 831 36.33 -39.18 13.93
N ILE A 832 36.03 -38.85 12.67
CA ILE A 832 36.52 -37.63 12.00
C ILE A 832 36.01 -36.36 12.71
N ALA A 833 34.78 -36.37 13.24
CA ALA A 833 34.23 -35.25 14.02
C ALA A 833 34.86 -35.09 15.43
N LEU A 834 35.58 -36.09 15.95
CA LEU A 834 36.26 -36.01 17.25
C LEU A 834 37.58 -35.24 17.14
N PRO A 835 37.99 -34.51 18.20
CA PRO A 835 39.32 -33.90 18.24
C PRO A 835 40.40 -34.98 18.20
N GLN A 836 41.32 -34.86 17.25
CA GLN A 836 42.44 -35.79 17.06
C GLN A 836 43.55 -35.61 18.11
N SER A 837 43.39 -34.68 19.06
CA SER A 837 44.33 -34.46 20.16
C SER A 837 43.61 -33.92 21.39
N LEU A 838 44.08 -34.35 22.58
CA LEU A 838 43.54 -33.98 23.88
C LEU A 838 43.54 -32.45 24.09
N GLU A 839 44.53 -31.76 23.54
CA GLU A 839 44.72 -30.31 23.68
C GLU A 839 43.54 -29.49 23.12
N ASN A 840 42.77 -30.06 22.18
CA ASN A 840 41.65 -29.36 21.53
C ASN A 840 40.31 -29.56 22.23
N ILE A 841 40.25 -30.45 23.22
CA ILE A 841 39.02 -30.79 23.95
C ILE A 841 38.42 -29.57 24.64
N GLU A 842 39.23 -28.74 25.28
CA GLU A 842 38.74 -27.55 25.99
C GLU A 842 38.10 -26.53 25.04
N SER A 843 38.67 -26.35 23.85
CA SER A 843 38.09 -25.50 22.80
C SER A 843 36.75 -26.05 22.30
N ILE A 844 36.65 -27.37 22.10
CA ILE A 844 35.42 -28.04 21.65
C ILE A 844 34.33 -28.04 22.73
N LEU A 845 34.69 -28.16 24.01
CA LEU A 845 33.73 -28.04 25.10
C LEU A 845 33.07 -26.66 25.14
N ASN A 846 33.84 -25.63 24.82
CA ASN A 846 33.39 -24.24 24.84
C ASN A 846 32.60 -23.87 23.56
N LYS A 847 33.03 -24.34 22.39
CA LYS A 847 32.51 -23.86 21.09
C LYS A 847 31.80 -24.93 20.25
N GLY A 848 31.96 -26.22 20.57
CA GLY A 848 31.49 -27.36 19.77
C GLY A 848 32.56 -27.91 18.83
N SER A 849 32.36 -29.15 18.36
CA SER A 849 33.28 -29.86 17.46
C SER A 849 33.25 -29.31 16.03
N ALA A 850 32.07 -28.94 15.53
CA ALA A 850 31.89 -28.36 14.20
C ALA A 850 32.57 -26.99 14.05
N TYR A 851 32.25 -26.05 14.96
CA TYR A 851 33.27 -25.35 15.75
C TYR A 851 34.71 -25.27 15.23
N TYR A 852 35.39 -26.36 15.56
CA TYR A 852 36.80 -26.59 15.47
C TYR A 852 37.21 -27.15 14.10
N SER A 853 36.33 -27.84 13.37
CA SER A 853 36.65 -28.39 12.04
C SER A 853 36.89 -27.30 10.99
N VAL A 854 36.38 -26.09 11.21
CA VAL A 854 36.57 -24.94 10.31
C VAL A 854 37.03 -23.71 11.11
N PRO A 855 38.32 -23.63 11.48
CA PRO A 855 38.82 -22.55 12.35
C PRO A 855 38.72 -21.16 11.71
N ASP A 856 38.92 -21.07 10.40
CA ASP A 856 39.01 -19.81 9.63
C ASP A 856 37.66 -19.31 9.08
N ARG A 857 36.52 -19.85 9.55
CA ARG A 857 35.16 -19.46 9.11
C ARG A 857 34.80 -18.02 9.45
N ILE A 858 35.59 -17.33 10.27
CA ILE A 858 35.44 -15.91 10.56
C ILE A 858 36.68 -15.21 10.03
N LYS A 859 36.50 -14.37 9.02
CA LYS A 859 37.54 -13.51 8.45
C LYS A 859 37.42 -12.11 9.06
N SER A 860 38.54 -11.40 9.25
CA SER A 860 38.47 -10.00 9.64
C SER A 860 37.85 -9.16 8.51
N ILE A 861 37.10 -8.10 8.85
CA ILE A 861 36.48 -7.21 7.86
C ILE A 861 37.51 -6.63 6.87
N GLY A 862 38.67 -6.16 7.35
CA GLY A 862 39.72 -5.67 6.47
C GLY A 862 40.27 -6.72 5.49
N TRP A 863 40.24 -8.01 5.85
CA TRP A 863 40.60 -9.08 4.91
C TRP A 863 39.54 -9.26 3.83
N LEU A 864 38.25 -9.17 4.19
CA LEU A 864 37.14 -9.24 3.24
C LEU A 864 37.12 -8.03 2.30
N GLU A 865 37.46 -6.83 2.80
CA GLU A 865 37.59 -5.63 1.96
C GLU A 865 38.74 -5.75 0.95
N GLU A 866 39.86 -6.37 1.32
CA GLU A 866 41.03 -6.55 0.45
C GLU A 866 40.87 -7.71 -0.54
N ASN A 867 40.32 -8.85 -0.08
CA ASN A 867 40.32 -10.12 -0.83
C ASN A 867 38.93 -10.50 -1.36
N GLY A 868 37.86 -10.00 -0.76
CA GLY A 868 36.50 -10.29 -1.14
C GLY A 868 35.96 -9.36 -2.24
N ARG A 869 34.75 -9.66 -2.69
CA ARG A 869 33.95 -8.80 -3.58
C ARG A 869 32.58 -8.57 -3.02
N CYS A 870 32.11 -7.34 -3.16
CA CYS A 870 30.82 -6.96 -2.62
C CYS A 870 29.66 -7.58 -3.39
N LEU A 871 28.64 -8.04 -2.66
CA LEU A 871 27.45 -8.73 -3.20
C LEU A 871 26.14 -7.96 -2.96
N ASP A 872 26.13 -6.88 -2.17
CA ASP A 872 24.93 -6.12 -1.81
C ASP A 872 24.92 -4.70 -2.40
N ASN A 873 25.55 -4.51 -3.56
CA ASN A 873 25.48 -3.27 -4.34
C ASN A 873 24.14 -3.08 -5.06
N ILE A 874 23.36 -4.15 -5.23
CA ILE A 874 22.07 -4.13 -5.90
C ILE A 874 21.02 -4.92 -5.09
N ARG A 875 19.75 -4.53 -5.23
CA ARG A 875 18.58 -5.18 -4.63
C ARG A 875 17.45 -5.33 -5.67
N PRO A 876 16.57 -6.32 -5.56
CA PRO A 876 15.41 -6.42 -6.43
C PRO A 876 14.34 -5.39 -6.04
N SER A 877 13.59 -4.89 -7.03
CA SER A 877 12.36 -4.13 -6.84
C SER A 877 11.45 -4.27 -8.07
N GLN A 878 10.31 -3.58 -8.09
CA GLN A 878 9.47 -3.52 -9.29
C GLN A 878 10.22 -2.79 -10.40
N SER A 879 10.32 -3.39 -11.60
CA SER A 879 11.00 -2.75 -12.73
C SER A 879 10.17 -1.57 -13.26
N LYS A 880 10.85 -0.55 -13.77
CA LYS A 880 10.21 0.53 -14.55
C LYS A 880 9.78 0.05 -15.95
N LEU A 881 10.25 -1.11 -16.39
CA LEU A 881 9.86 -1.75 -17.63
C LEU A 881 8.68 -2.69 -17.37
N ARG A 882 7.49 -2.31 -17.84
CA ARG A 882 6.25 -3.07 -17.62
C ARG A 882 6.40 -4.56 -17.95
N GLN A 883 6.99 -4.91 -19.10
CA GLN A 883 7.10 -6.30 -19.57
C GLN A 883 8.22 -7.10 -18.89
N ALA A 884 8.96 -6.52 -17.95
CA ALA A 884 10.07 -7.19 -17.25
C ALA A 884 9.68 -7.67 -15.84
N GLY A 885 8.56 -7.21 -15.27
CA GLY A 885 8.15 -7.55 -13.91
C GLY A 885 9.09 -6.93 -12.86
N LYS A 886 10.11 -7.67 -12.41
CA LYS A 886 11.07 -7.21 -11.38
C LYS A 886 12.39 -6.76 -12.02
N GLY A 887 13.07 -5.82 -11.35
CA GLY A 887 14.34 -5.23 -11.79
C GLY A 887 15.37 -5.16 -10.67
N ALA A 888 16.66 -5.03 -11.03
CA ALA A 888 17.76 -4.81 -10.10
C ALA A 888 18.06 -3.32 -9.93
N PHE A 889 18.16 -2.85 -8.69
CA PHE A 889 18.34 -1.44 -8.34
C PHE A 889 19.58 -1.24 -7.46
N ALA A 890 20.34 -0.18 -7.71
CA ALA A 890 21.51 0.14 -6.92
C ALA A 890 21.13 0.45 -5.46
N THR A 891 21.82 -0.15 -4.49
CA THR A 891 21.63 0.17 -3.06
C THR A 891 22.43 1.38 -2.61
N ARG A 892 23.43 1.79 -3.42
CA ARG A 892 24.37 2.87 -3.17
C ARG A 892 24.85 3.47 -4.48
N ALA A 893 25.52 4.61 -4.44
CA ALA A 893 26.14 5.18 -5.63
C ALA A 893 27.29 4.28 -6.13
N ILE A 894 27.32 4.01 -7.44
CA ILE A 894 28.35 3.17 -8.08
C ILE A 894 29.06 4.01 -9.14
N PRO A 895 30.33 4.38 -8.92
CA PRO A 895 31.10 5.15 -9.90
C PRO A 895 31.37 4.37 -11.19
N LYS A 896 31.52 5.10 -12.30
CA LYS A 896 31.92 4.56 -13.59
C LYS A 896 33.14 3.65 -13.48
N GLY A 897 33.07 2.48 -14.11
CA GLY A 897 34.12 1.47 -14.18
C GLY A 897 34.24 0.59 -12.94
N LYS A 898 33.43 0.82 -11.89
CA LYS A 898 33.36 -0.03 -10.71
C LYS A 898 32.45 -1.24 -10.95
N ILE A 899 32.76 -2.32 -10.24
CA ILE A 899 32.00 -3.57 -10.28
C ILE A 899 30.67 -3.32 -9.57
N ILE A 900 29.58 -3.57 -10.27
CA ILE A 900 28.22 -3.65 -9.74
C ILE A 900 28.09 -4.97 -8.99
N ALA A 901 28.33 -6.10 -9.67
CA ALA A 901 28.28 -7.42 -9.05
C ALA A 901 29.34 -8.37 -9.66
N PRO A 902 30.06 -9.17 -8.84
CA PRO A 902 30.79 -10.32 -9.35
C PRO A 902 29.80 -11.43 -9.69
N MET A 903 30.02 -12.17 -10.78
CA MET A 903 29.10 -13.18 -11.28
C MET A 903 29.85 -14.48 -11.59
N PRO A 904 30.05 -15.33 -10.57
CA PRO A 904 30.37 -16.73 -10.83
C PRO A 904 29.31 -17.33 -11.77
N VAL A 905 29.76 -18.12 -12.75
CA VAL A 905 28.87 -18.70 -13.75
C VAL A 905 29.04 -20.21 -13.87
N ALA A 906 27.92 -20.92 -13.90
CA ALA A 906 27.86 -22.34 -14.21
C ALA A 906 27.79 -22.50 -15.74
N HIS A 907 28.64 -23.34 -16.31
CA HIS A 907 28.63 -23.63 -17.73
C HIS A 907 27.65 -24.78 -18.02
N VAL A 908 26.82 -24.60 -19.04
CA VAL A 908 25.80 -25.59 -19.45
C VAL A 908 25.71 -25.66 -20.97
N ARG A 909 25.08 -26.70 -21.51
CA ARG A 909 24.89 -26.82 -22.95
C ARG A 909 23.52 -26.33 -23.37
N ARG A 910 23.45 -25.75 -24.57
CA ARG A 910 22.19 -25.26 -25.16
C ARG A 910 21.12 -26.35 -25.23
N HIS A 911 21.49 -27.58 -25.56
CA HIS A 911 20.55 -28.71 -25.66
C HIS A 911 19.98 -29.18 -24.31
N HIS A 912 20.55 -28.74 -23.18
CA HIS A 912 19.95 -28.97 -21.86
C HIS A 912 18.69 -28.12 -21.64
N MET A 913 18.49 -27.08 -22.45
CA MET A 913 17.30 -26.24 -22.38
C MET A 913 16.15 -26.77 -23.24
N ASP A 914 16.40 -27.74 -24.12
CA ASP A 914 15.38 -28.24 -25.05
C ASP A 914 14.35 -29.11 -24.33
N ILE A 915 13.07 -28.87 -24.62
CA ILE A 915 11.94 -29.65 -24.10
C ILE A 915 11.38 -30.52 -25.23
N PHE A 916 11.06 -31.77 -24.91
CA PHE A 916 10.54 -32.77 -25.83
C PHE A 916 9.23 -33.36 -25.32
N ASP A 917 8.43 -33.88 -26.23
CA ASP A 917 7.23 -34.65 -25.91
C ASP A 917 7.13 -35.90 -26.81
N SER A 918 6.34 -36.89 -26.38
CA SER A 918 6.24 -38.22 -26.99
C SER A 918 4.81 -38.76 -26.97
N ASP A 919 4.49 -39.62 -27.94
CA ASP A 919 3.24 -40.40 -27.94
C ASP A 919 3.13 -41.32 -26.69
N ASP A 920 4.29 -41.75 -26.15
CA ASP A 920 4.40 -42.55 -24.92
C ASP A 920 5.74 -42.23 -24.22
N HIS A 921 5.69 -41.70 -22.99
CA HIS A 921 6.89 -41.33 -22.20
C HIS A 921 7.64 -42.54 -21.61
N SER A 922 7.11 -43.76 -21.78
CA SER A 922 7.71 -44.99 -21.28
C SER A 922 8.27 -45.91 -22.39
N ASP A 923 7.99 -45.60 -23.65
CA ASP A 923 8.43 -46.39 -24.81
C ASP A 923 9.50 -45.65 -25.64
N PRO A 924 10.76 -46.11 -25.62
CA PRO A 924 11.83 -45.52 -26.43
C PRO A 924 11.63 -45.63 -27.95
N SER A 925 10.64 -46.41 -28.41
CA SER A 925 10.28 -46.51 -29.82
C SER A 925 9.14 -45.56 -30.24
N ALA A 926 8.55 -44.84 -29.29
CA ALA A 926 7.53 -43.85 -29.56
C ALA A 926 8.07 -42.67 -30.37
N ASN A 927 7.17 -41.98 -31.07
CA ASN A 927 7.53 -40.80 -31.83
C ASN A 927 7.77 -39.62 -30.87
N VAL A 928 8.94 -38.99 -30.97
CA VAL A 928 9.36 -37.86 -30.13
C VAL A 928 9.50 -36.58 -30.96
N TRP A 929 8.93 -35.48 -30.50
CA TRP A 929 9.06 -34.15 -31.11
C TRP A 929 9.58 -33.10 -30.12
N SER A 930 10.03 -31.96 -30.66
CA SER A 930 10.44 -30.81 -29.84
C SER A 930 9.21 -30.03 -29.44
N ASP A 931 9.09 -29.68 -28.16
CA ASP A 931 7.92 -29.00 -27.61
C ASP A 931 8.21 -27.57 -27.14
N GLY A 932 9.47 -27.25 -26.81
CA GLY A 932 9.84 -25.88 -26.45
C GLY A 932 11.22 -25.77 -25.82
N THR A 933 11.38 -24.75 -24.98
CA THR A 933 12.63 -24.46 -24.28
C THR A 933 12.36 -24.06 -22.82
N GLN A 934 13.19 -24.56 -21.91
CA GLN A 934 13.18 -24.25 -20.48
C GLN A 934 13.28 -22.74 -20.23
N VAL A 935 12.58 -22.23 -19.21
CA VAL A 935 12.64 -20.80 -18.82
C VAL A 935 14.06 -20.36 -18.45
N LEU A 936 14.89 -21.29 -17.98
CA LEU A 936 16.30 -21.08 -17.63
C LEU A 936 17.10 -20.45 -18.78
N MET A 937 16.72 -20.69 -20.05
CA MET A 937 17.36 -20.05 -21.21
C MET A 937 17.42 -18.52 -21.10
N ASN A 938 16.38 -17.89 -20.56
CA ASN A 938 16.29 -16.43 -20.45
C ASN A 938 17.23 -15.83 -19.40
N TYR A 939 17.83 -16.68 -18.58
CA TYR A 939 18.78 -16.31 -17.54
C TYR A 939 20.22 -16.71 -17.89
N CYS A 940 20.43 -17.32 -19.06
CA CYS A 940 21.75 -17.76 -19.52
C CYS A 940 22.36 -16.76 -20.49
N TYR A 941 23.67 -16.53 -20.36
CA TYR A 941 24.45 -15.83 -21.37
C TYR A 941 24.94 -16.81 -22.44
N GLY A 942 24.75 -16.47 -23.70
CA GLY A 942 25.09 -17.33 -24.83
C GLY A 942 25.55 -16.56 -26.06
N HIS A 943 26.10 -17.28 -27.03
CA HIS A 943 26.49 -16.71 -28.31
C HIS A 943 26.02 -17.63 -29.46
N PRO A 944 25.50 -17.09 -30.59
CA PRO A 944 24.96 -17.90 -31.69
C PRO A 944 25.94 -18.92 -32.31
N ASN A 945 27.24 -18.63 -32.25
CA ASN A 945 28.29 -19.53 -32.74
C ASN A 945 28.83 -20.48 -31.65
N SER A 946 28.14 -20.63 -30.52
CA SER A 946 28.57 -21.46 -29.38
C SER A 946 27.41 -22.28 -28.84
N THR A 947 27.66 -23.57 -28.61
CA THR A 947 26.78 -24.50 -27.88
C THR A 947 26.85 -24.31 -26.36
N LEU A 948 27.86 -23.58 -25.85
CA LEU A 948 28.04 -23.26 -24.44
C LEU A 948 27.16 -22.09 -24.01
N LEU A 949 26.47 -22.25 -22.88
CA LEU A 949 25.72 -21.24 -22.16
C LEU A 949 26.32 -21.04 -20.77
N LEU A 950 26.16 -19.85 -20.20
CA LEU A 950 26.67 -19.48 -18.88
C LEU A 950 25.54 -18.96 -18.00
N PHE A 951 25.22 -19.68 -16.94
CA PHE A 951 24.21 -19.28 -15.97
C PHE A 951 24.86 -18.54 -14.78
N PRO A 952 24.56 -17.25 -14.54
CA PRO A 952 25.08 -16.50 -13.40
C PRO A 952 24.32 -16.83 -12.11
N TYR A 953 25.05 -17.03 -11.02
CA TYR A 953 24.44 -17.39 -9.74
C TYR A 953 24.83 -16.48 -8.56
N SER A 954 25.27 -15.24 -8.85
CA SER A 954 25.42 -14.20 -7.82
C SER A 954 24.06 -13.69 -7.34
N PRO A 955 23.94 -13.15 -6.11
CA PRO A 955 22.70 -12.56 -5.64
C PRO A 955 22.17 -11.48 -6.58
N VAL A 956 20.86 -11.49 -6.85
CA VAL A 956 20.09 -10.42 -7.51
C VAL A 956 20.41 -10.17 -9.00
N VAL A 957 21.51 -10.67 -9.53
CA VAL A 957 21.93 -10.36 -10.93
C VAL A 957 20.95 -10.87 -11.99
N ASN A 958 20.15 -11.88 -11.65
CA ASN A 958 19.08 -12.42 -12.50
C ASN A 958 17.85 -11.48 -12.61
N TYR A 959 17.86 -10.34 -11.91
CA TYR A 959 16.88 -9.25 -12.07
C TYR A 959 17.38 -8.09 -12.93
N VAL A 960 18.63 -8.11 -13.42
CA VAL A 960 19.12 -7.06 -14.32
C VAL A 960 18.38 -7.21 -15.65
N ASN A 961 17.74 -6.14 -16.12
CA ASN A 961 16.89 -6.18 -17.30
C ASN A 961 17.54 -5.57 -18.54
N HIS A 962 16.96 -5.87 -19.69
CA HIS A 962 17.36 -5.28 -20.96
C HIS A 962 16.83 -3.85 -21.16
N ASN A 963 17.72 -2.92 -21.50
CA ASN A 963 17.34 -1.67 -22.18
C ASN A 963 18.54 -1.09 -22.93
N ALA A 964 18.63 -1.27 -24.25
CA ALA A 964 19.76 -0.80 -25.05
C ALA A 964 20.03 0.71 -24.91
N THR A 965 18.98 1.53 -24.80
CA THR A 965 19.12 3.00 -24.75
C THR A 965 19.51 3.54 -23.38
N SER A 966 19.06 2.87 -22.31
CA SER A 966 19.30 3.28 -20.92
C SER A 966 20.39 2.43 -20.24
N ALA A 967 21.03 1.51 -20.97
CA ALA A 967 22.07 0.62 -20.46
C ALA A 967 23.15 1.40 -19.70
N ASN A 968 23.33 1.05 -18.43
CA ASN A 968 24.30 1.65 -17.52
C ASN A 968 25.30 0.62 -16.98
N ALA A 969 25.21 -0.63 -17.43
CA ALA A 969 26.11 -1.72 -17.10
C ALA A 969 26.69 -2.43 -18.34
N GLU A 970 27.86 -3.05 -18.18
CA GLU A 970 28.51 -3.91 -19.17
C GLU A 970 29.12 -5.16 -18.52
N LEU A 971 29.35 -6.20 -19.33
CA LEU A 971 30.00 -7.45 -18.91
C LEU A 971 31.50 -7.42 -19.19
N ARG A 972 32.28 -8.08 -18.32
CA ARG A 972 33.69 -8.43 -18.57
C ARG A 972 34.10 -9.70 -17.82
N TRP A 973 35.20 -10.33 -18.23
CA TRP A 973 35.82 -11.42 -17.47
C TRP A 973 36.52 -10.89 -16.21
N SER A 974 36.40 -11.62 -15.10
CA SER A 974 36.99 -11.22 -13.83
C SER A 974 38.52 -11.37 -13.83
N LYS A 975 39.18 -10.63 -12.94
CA LYS A 975 40.63 -10.76 -12.66
C LYS A 975 40.91 -11.34 -11.28
N LEU A 976 39.89 -11.92 -10.65
CA LEU A 976 40.03 -12.57 -9.35
C LEU A 976 40.94 -13.79 -9.45
N PRO A 977 41.71 -14.12 -8.39
CA PRO A 977 42.53 -15.34 -8.37
C PRO A 977 41.74 -16.63 -8.63
N ASN A 978 40.47 -16.66 -8.23
CA ASN A 978 39.59 -17.82 -8.38
C ASN A 978 38.92 -17.88 -9.76
N HIS A 979 39.16 -16.90 -10.64
CA HIS A 979 38.77 -16.99 -12.04
C HIS A 979 39.77 -17.87 -12.77
N LEU A 980 39.34 -19.06 -13.20
CA LEU A 980 40.19 -20.00 -13.95
C LEU A 980 40.31 -19.55 -15.41
N GLU A 981 41.08 -18.48 -15.66
CA GLU A 981 41.27 -17.88 -17.00
C GLU A 981 41.71 -18.93 -18.05
N SER A 982 42.49 -19.94 -17.65
CA SER A 982 42.89 -21.05 -18.52
C SER A 982 41.72 -21.85 -19.13
N TRP A 983 40.53 -21.80 -18.53
CA TRP A 983 39.35 -22.47 -19.08
C TRP A 983 38.78 -21.77 -20.31
N LEU A 984 39.10 -20.48 -20.53
CA LEU A 984 38.74 -19.76 -21.75
C LEU A 984 39.45 -20.32 -22.99
N GLU A 985 40.54 -21.08 -22.81
CA GLU A 985 41.29 -21.74 -23.90
C GLU A 985 40.79 -23.16 -24.21
N ARG A 986 39.87 -23.70 -23.40
CA ARG A 986 39.30 -25.05 -23.56
C ARG A 986 38.07 -25.03 -24.46
N THR A 987 37.81 -26.13 -25.15
CA THR A 987 36.57 -26.32 -25.92
C THR A 987 35.39 -26.61 -24.99
N PRO A 988 34.14 -26.33 -25.41
CA PRO A 988 32.94 -26.71 -24.67
C PRO A 988 32.92 -28.20 -24.26
N ASP A 989 33.27 -29.12 -25.18
CA ASP A 989 33.37 -30.57 -24.88
C ASP A 989 34.37 -30.89 -23.77
N SER A 990 35.44 -30.11 -23.66
CA SER A 990 36.43 -30.30 -22.60
C SER A 990 35.92 -29.78 -21.25
N LEU A 991 34.99 -28.82 -21.24
CA LEU A 991 34.42 -28.28 -20.01
C LEU A 991 33.34 -29.22 -19.43
N ASP A 992 32.67 -30.03 -20.24
CA ASP A 992 31.64 -30.99 -19.78
C ASP A 992 32.14 -31.99 -18.72
N SER A 993 33.46 -32.20 -18.61
CA SER A 993 34.05 -33.08 -17.59
C SER A 993 34.27 -32.40 -16.23
N GLU A 994 33.95 -31.11 -16.09
CA GLU A 994 34.17 -30.36 -14.87
C GLU A 994 32.96 -30.43 -13.94
N GLU A 995 33.18 -30.89 -12.71
CA GLU A 995 32.12 -31.09 -11.71
C GLU A 995 31.82 -29.81 -10.89
N HIS A 996 32.52 -28.70 -11.16
CA HIS A 996 32.39 -27.43 -10.45
C HIS A 996 32.50 -26.21 -11.39
N ALA A 997 31.96 -25.07 -10.96
CA ALA A 997 32.09 -23.80 -11.66
C ALA A 997 33.48 -23.17 -11.42
N GLY A 998 34.12 -22.69 -12.48
CA GLY A 998 35.47 -22.07 -12.44
C GLY A 998 35.57 -20.68 -13.09
N LEU A 999 34.52 -20.23 -13.76
CA LEU A 999 34.50 -18.96 -14.49
C LEU A 999 33.75 -17.89 -13.71
N ILE A 1000 34.21 -16.64 -13.81
CA ILE A 1000 33.64 -15.49 -13.11
C ILE A 1000 33.58 -14.33 -14.10
N MET A 1001 32.38 -13.79 -14.32
CA MET A 1001 32.15 -12.53 -15.00
C MET A 1001 31.98 -11.39 -13.98
N GLU A 1002 32.09 -10.15 -14.42
CA GLU A 1002 31.81 -8.97 -13.61
C GLU A 1002 30.85 -8.06 -14.37
N LEU A 1003 29.76 -7.67 -13.71
CA LEU A 1003 28.89 -6.60 -14.18
C LEU A 1003 29.52 -5.27 -13.72
N THR A 1004 29.79 -4.35 -14.64
CA THR A 1004 30.53 -3.11 -14.38
C THR A 1004 29.74 -1.89 -14.83
N ALA A 1005 29.77 -0.80 -14.06
CA ALA A 1005 29.08 0.43 -14.41
C ALA A 1005 29.77 1.15 -15.59
N THR A 1006 29.01 1.54 -16.62
CA THR A 1006 29.53 2.25 -17.81
C THR A 1006 29.55 3.78 -17.62
N ARG A 1007 28.83 4.25 -16.60
CA ARG A 1007 28.77 5.63 -16.09
C ARG A 1007 28.56 5.61 -14.57
N ASP A 1008 28.51 6.78 -13.94
CA ASP A 1008 28.08 6.87 -12.54
C ASP A 1008 26.59 6.49 -12.44
N ILE A 1009 26.25 5.72 -11.42
CA ILE A 1009 24.90 5.22 -11.14
C ILE A 1009 24.52 5.71 -9.73
N SER A 1010 23.36 6.35 -9.61
CA SER A 1010 22.86 6.84 -8.31
C SER A 1010 22.24 5.72 -7.48
N ALA A 1011 22.21 5.88 -6.16
CA ALA A 1011 21.45 4.99 -5.29
C ALA A 1011 19.96 5.00 -5.68
N GLY A 1012 19.31 3.84 -5.70
CA GLY A 1012 17.92 3.68 -6.14
C GLY A 1012 17.71 3.69 -7.66
N GLU A 1013 18.78 3.81 -8.47
CA GLU A 1013 18.69 3.73 -9.93
C GLU A 1013 18.60 2.25 -10.40
N GLU A 1014 17.74 1.96 -11.38
CA GLU A 1014 17.65 0.62 -11.98
C GLU A 1014 18.88 0.33 -12.84
N ILE A 1015 19.38 -0.91 -12.79
CA ILE A 1015 20.51 -1.39 -13.56
C ILE A 1015 19.99 -2.03 -14.85
N TYR A 1016 20.44 -1.51 -15.98
CA TYR A 1016 20.12 -2.06 -17.30
C TYR A 1016 21.38 -2.54 -18.01
N LEU A 1017 21.26 -3.69 -18.66
CA LEU A 1017 22.27 -4.28 -19.52
C LEU A 1017 21.77 -4.29 -20.97
N ASP A 1018 22.66 -4.04 -21.93
CA ASP A 1018 22.35 -4.28 -23.34
C ASP A 1018 22.48 -5.78 -23.64
N TYR A 1019 21.37 -6.42 -24.01
CA TYR A 1019 21.28 -7.85 -24.32
C TYR A 1019 21.60 -8.12 -25.80
N GLY A 1020 21.96 -7.09 -26.56
CA GLY A 1020 22.37 -7.19 -27.95
C GLY A 1020 21.21 -7.16 -28.95
N THR A 1021 21.55 -6.80 -30.18
CA THR A 1021 20.56 -6.57 -31.25
C THR A 1021 19.79 -7.83 -31.65
N SER A 1022 20.37 -9.02 -31.50
CA SER A 1022 19.64 -10.28 -31.77
C SER A 1022 18.46 -10.47 -30.82
N TRP A 1023 18.62 -10.06 -29.55
CA TRP A 1023 17.55 -10.10 -28.57
C TRP A 1023 16.45 -9.09 -28.92
N ASP A 1024 16.82 -7.86 -29.27
CA ASP A 1024 15.87 -6.80 -29.70
C ASP A 1024 15.01 -7.25 -30.89
N GLU A 1025 15.66 -7.82 -31.92
CA GLU A 1025 14.99 -8.31 -33.11
C GLU A 1025 14.04 -9.48 -32.79
N ALA A 1026 14.48 -10.41 -31.93
CA ALA A 1026 13.67 -11.55 -31.50
C ALA A 1026 12.46 -11.10 -30.67
N TRP A 1027 12.64 -10.16 -29.75
CA TRP A 1027 11.56 -9.62 -28.93
C TRP A 1027 10.54 -8.85 -29.78
N ALA A 1028 11.02 -7.99 -30.69
CA ALA A 1028 10.16 -7.26 -31.61
C ALA A 1028 9.35 -8.19 -32.52
N ASP A 1029 9.98 -9.24 -33.07
CA ASP A 1029 9.28 -10.27 -33.84
C ASP A 1029 8.26 -11.03 -32.99
N TYR A 1030 8.62 -11.40 -31.76
CA TYR A 1030 7.73 -12.12 -30.87
C TYR A 1030 6.47 -11.30 -30.55
N VAL A 1031 6.63 -10.05 -30.13
CA VAL A 1031 5.51 -9.14 -29.83
C VAL A 1031 4.65 -8.90 -31.08
N ALA A 1032 5.29 -8.63 -32.22
CA ALA A 1032 4.57 -8.31 -33.45
C ALA A 1032 3.85 -9.53 -34.06
N ASN A 1033 4.47 -10.71 -34.05
CA ASN A 1033 4.08 -11.83 -34.90
C ASN A 1033 3.67 -13.10 -34.14
N LYS A 1034 4.19 -13.35 -32.93
CA LYS A 1034 4.03 -14.64 -32.22
C LYS A 1034 3.14 -14.57 -30.99
N PHE A 1035 3.15 -13.46 -30.25
CA PHE A 1035 2.26 -13.27 -29.11
C PHE A 1035 0.82 -13.12 -29.58
N ARG A 1036 0.01 -14.17 -29.35
CA ARG A 1036 -1.37 -14.30 -29.82
C ARG A 1036 -2.21 -14.94 -28.71
N PRO A 1037 -2.58 -14.19 -27.66
CA PRO A 1037 -3.38 -14.72 -26.57
C PRO A 1037 -4.75 -15.19 -27.07
N THR A 1038 -5.21 -16.32 -26.56
CA THR A 1038 -6.53 -16.89 -26.82
C THR A 1038 -7.58 -16.29 -25.88
N GLY A 1039 -8.86 -16.60 -26.13
CA GLY A 1039 -9.92 -16.24 -25.20
C GLY A 1039 -9.76 -16.90 -23.83
N GLU A 1040 -9.17 -18.10 -23.77
CA GLU A 1040 -8.86 -18.80 -22.52
C GLU A 1040 -7.71 -18.10 -21.77
N ASP A 1041 -6.68 -17.61 -22.49
CA ASP A 1041 -5.57 -16.86 -21.89
C ASP A 1041 -6.02 -15.55 -21.24
N LEU A 1042 -7.05 -14.89 -21.79
CA LEU A 1042 -7.67 -13.71 -21.19
C LEU A 1042 -8.47 -14.03 -19.92
N LEU A 1043 -8.95 -15.26 -19.78
CA LEU A 1043 -9.70 -15.74 -18.62
C LEU A 1043 -8.82 -16.43 -17.59
N TYR A 1044 -7.58 -16.76 -17.91
CA TYR A 1044 -6.63 -17.40 -17.00
C TYR A 1044 -6.44 -16.57 -15.73
N ARG A 1045 -6.28 -17.26 -14.61
CA ARG A 1045 -5.82 -16.69 -13.33
C ARG A 1045 -4.79 -17.61 -12.73
N SER A 1046 -3.65 -17.04 -12.36
CA SER A 1046 -2.60 -17.78 -11.67
C SER A 1046 -2.99 -18.07 -10.24
N SER A 1047 -2.41 -19.13 -9.68
CA SER A 1047 -2.60 -19.42 -8.26
C SER A 1047 -2.13 -18.28 -7.35
N ALA A 1048 -1.11 -17.52 -7.77
CA ALA A 1048 -0.66 -16.32 -7.08
C ALA A 1048 -1.76 -15.26 -6.98
N ASP A 1049 -2.49 -14.99 -8.06
CA ASP A 1049 -3.63 -14.06 -8.04
C ASP A 1049 -4.75 -14.58 -7.13
N LEU A 1050 -5.09 -15.87 -7.22
CA LEU A 1050 -6.11 -16.49 -6.37
C LEU A 1050 -5.75 -16.46 -4.88
N ASN A 1051 -4.47 -16.60 -4.55
CA ASN A 1051 -4.00 -16.52 -3.17
C ASN A 1051 -3.95 -15.09 -2.63
N ARG A 1052 -3.75 -14.08 -3.50
CA ARG A 1052 -3.89 -12.66 -3.12
C ARG A 1052 -5.35 -12.31 -2.78
N ARG A 1053 -6.31 -13.04 -3.37
CA ARG A 1053 -7.75 -12.89 -3.07
C ARG A 1053 -8.10 -13.59 -1.75
N VAL A 1054 -8.65 -12.81 -0.83
CA VAL A 1054 -9.07 -13.29 0.52
C VAL A 1054 -10.53 -13.75 0.52
N GLU A 1055 -11.04 -14.06 -0.67
CA GLU A 1055 -12.37 -14.60 -0.85
C GLU A 1055 -12.53 -15.91 -0.09
N TRP A 1056 -13.77 -16.17 0.32
CA TRP A 1056 -14.15 -17.45 0.87
C TRP A 1056 -13.95 -18.54 -0.18
N ILE A 1057 -13.34 -19.65 0.25
CA ILE A 1057 -13.19 -20.81 -0.61
C ILE A 1057 -14.57 -21.44 -0.84
N LYS A 1058 -14.94 -21.62 -2.11
CA LYS A 1058 -16.20 -22.25 -2.51
C LYS A 1058 -16.18 -23.71 -2.07
N THR A 1059 -17.30 -24.13 -1.51
CA THR A 1059 -17.60 -25.51 -1.16
C THR A 1059 -17.85 -26.33 -2.43
N ARG A 1060 -17.72 -27.64 -2.31
CA ARG A 1060 -18.04 -28.58 -3.40
C ARG A 1060 -19.43 -28.35 -3.98
N SER A 1061 -20.43 -28.10 -3.15
CA SER A 1061 -21.80 -27.87 -3.63
C SER A 1061 -21.91 -26.57 -4.44
N GLU A 1062 -21.22 -25.50 -4.00
CA GLU A 1062 -21.16 -24.24 -4.73
C GLU A 1062 -20.45 -24.42 -6.08
N LEU A 1063 -19.44 -25.28 -6.18
CA LEU A 1063 -18.76 -25.58 -7.44
C LEU A 1063 -19.58 -26.42 -8.42
N GLU A 1064 -20.53 -27.21 -7.92
CA GLU A 1064 -21.47 -27.97 -8.78
C GLU A 1064 -22.52 -27.04 -9.41
N THR A 1065 -22.88 -25.93 -8.75
CA THR A 1065 -23.86 -24.94 -9.23
C THR A 1065 -23.23 -23.77 -9.97
N GLU A 1066 -22.06 -23.34 -9.52
CA GLU A 1066 -21.25 -22.27 -10.08
C GLU A 1066 -19.83 -22.81 -10.27
N PRO A 1067 -19.53 -23.50 -11.39
CA PRO A 1067 -18.22 -24.07 -11.67
C PRO A 1067 -17.22 -22.95 -11.94
N TYR A 1068 -16.83 -22.25 -10.88
CA TYR A 1068 -15.84 -21.22 -10.87
C TYR A 1068 -14.77 -21.61 -9.84
N TYR A 1069 -13.93 -22.55 -10.26
CA TYR A 1069 -12.49 -22.49 -10.07
C TYR A 1069 -11.84 -22.82 -11.40
N PHE A 1070 -10.86 -22.01 -11.79
CA PHE A 1070 -10.15 -22.12 -13.05
C PHE A 1070 -9.61 -23.54 -13.24
N GLU A 1071 -9.81 -24.13 -14.42
CA GLU A 1071 -9.32 -25.47 -14.75
C GLU A 1071 -7.80 -25.59 -14.50
N SER A 1072 -7.08 -24.47 -14.52
CA SER A 1072 -5.64 -24.34 -14.29
C SER A 1072 -5.18 -24.41 -12.84
N ALA A 1073 -6.06 -24.34 -11.82
CA ALA A 1073 -5.67 -24.31 -10.41
C ALA A 1073 -6.42 -25.34 -9.54
N PHE A 1074 -5.86 -25.65 -8.37
CA PHE A 1074 -6.50 -26.48 -7.35
C PHE A 1074 -6.16 -26.01 -5.94
N THR A 1075 -6.95 -26.43 -4.94
CA THR A 1075 -6.70 -26.13 -3.53
C THR A 1075 -5.84 -27.21 -2.87
N ALA A 1076 -4.78 -26.79 -2.18
CA ALA A 1076 -4.01 -27.62 -1.28
C ALA A 1076 -4.13 -27.11 0.16
N CYS A 1077 -4.16 -28.03 1.12
CA CYS A 1077 -4.35 -27.75 2.52
C CYS A 1077 -3.13 -28.14 3.35
N PHE A 1078 -2.67 -27.24 4.21
CA PHE A 1078 -1.51 -27.42 5.09
C PHE A 1078 -1.91 -28.15 6.38
N VAL A 1079 -1.34 -29.33 6.59
CA VAL A 1079 -1.70 -30.26 7.68
C VAL A 1079 -0.44 -30.86 8.30
N GLY A 1080 -0.34 -30.86 9.62
CA GLY A 1080 0.84 -31.36 10.33
C GLY A 1080 0.96 -32.89 10.28
N ARG A 1081 2.18 -33.43 10.11
CA ARG A 1081 2.42 -34.89 10.02
C ARG A 1081 1.85 -35.70 11.19
N SER A 1082 1.91 -35.20 12.42
CA SER A 1082 1.36 -35.91 13.59
C SER A 1082 -0.16 -36.05 13.59
N GLN A 1083 -0.85 -35.23 12.80
CA GLN A 1083 -2.31 -35.32 12.60
C GLN A 1083 -2.68 -36.34 11.50
N ARG A 1084 -1.71 -36.76 10.68
CA ARG A 1084 -1.90 -37.78 9.64
C ARG A 1084 -2.03 -39.19 10.23
N THR A 1085 -1.35 -39.47 11.33
CA THR A 1085 -1.17 -40.83 11.86
C THR A 1085 -2.10 -41.17 13.03
N GLY A 1086 -3.34 -40.69 13.04
CA GLY A 1086 -4.32 -41.10 14.06
C GLY A 1086 -4.35 -42.62 14.20
N ASN A 1087 -4.30 -43.16 15.42
CA ASN A 1087 -4.17 -44.59 15.70
C ASN A 1087 -5.00 -45.44 14.72
N HIS A 1088 -4.34 -46.26 13.91
CA HIS A 1088 -4.93 -47.20 12.93
C HIS A 1088 -5.73 -48.35 13.57
N ASP A 1089 -6.17 -48.19 14.82
CA ASP A 1089 -6.86 -49.23 15.56
C ASP A 1089 -8.36 -49.18 15.23
N GLU A 1090 -8.76 -50.02 14.28
CA GLU A 1090 -10.14 -50.49 14.03
C GLU A 1090 -11.19 -49.41 13.75
N ALA A 1091 -11.18 -48.84 12.53
CA ALA A 1091 -12.32 -48.07 12.02
C ALA A 1091 -12.95 -48.74 10.78
N ASP A 1092 -14.27 -48.87 10.82
CA ASP A 1092 -15.18 -49.36 9.79
C ASP A 1092 -14.94 -48.69 8.43
N ASP A 1093 -14.66 -49.49 7.39
CA ASP A 1093 -14.36 -49.10 5.98
C ASP A 1093 -15.44 -48.20 5.32
N SER A 1094 -16.55 -47.93 6.01
CA SER A 1094 -17.69 -47.17 5.49
C SER A 1094 -17.72 -45.67 5.87
N LYS A 1095 -16.81 -45.16 6.73
CA LYS A 1095 -16.78 -43.72 7.10
C LYS A 1095 -15.36 -43.14 7.16
N LEU A 1096 -15.12 -42.07 6.39
CA LEU A 1096 -13.88 -41.28 6.44
C LEU A 1096 -13.65 -40.77 7.87
N GLN A 1097 -12.43 -40.92 8.38
CA GLN A 1097 -12.04 -40.43 9.71
C GLN A 1097 -12.05 -38.89 9.75
N GLN A 1098 -12.46 -38.31 10.87
CA GLN A 1098 -12.59 -36.87 11.06
C GLN A 1098 -11.62 -36.37 12.14
N PHE A 1099 -10.83 -35.35 11.82
CA PHE A 1099 -9.83 -34.76 12.70
C PHE A 1099 -10.06 -33.25 12.89
N LEU A 1100 -9.64 -32.73 14.04
CA LEU A 1100 -9.57 -31.29 14.28
C LEU A 1100 -8.22 -30.76 13.78
N TRP A 1101 -8.24 -29.68 13.00
CA TRP A 1101 -7.01 -29.03 12.56
C TRP A 1101 -6.32 -28.31 13.73
N THR A 1102 -5.01 -28.48 13.86
CA THR A 1102 -4.18 -27.70 14.80
C THR A 1102 -2.90 -27.18 14.12
N PRO A 1103 -2.41 -25.99 14.48
CA PRO A 1103 -1.18 -25.47 13.88
C PRO A 1103 0.04 -26.25 14.37
N VAL A 1104 1.03 -26.46 13.49
CA VAL A 1104 2.33 -27.06 13.82
C VAL A 1104 3.46 -26.11 13.41
N VAL A 1105 4.51 -26.04 14.23
CA VAL A 1105 5.67 -25.17 13.97
C VAL A 1105 6.30 -25.50 12.63
N GLY A 1106 6.45 -24.49 11.77
CA GLY A 1106 7.06 -24.61 10.45
C GLY A 1106 6.19 -25.30 9.39
N MET A 1107 4.88 -25.51 9.64
CA MET A 1107 4.03 -26.21 8.67
C MET A 1107 3.89 -25.51 7.32
N TYR A 1108 4.11 -24.18 7.27
CA TYR A 1108 4.07 -23.36 6.06
C TYR A 1108 5.46 -23.03 5.50
N ASP A 1109 6.53 -23.57 6.11
CA ASP A 1109 7.90 -23.27 5.65
C ASP A 1109 8.21 -23.97 4.30
N ASP A 1110 7.46 -25.02 3.97
CA ASP A 1110 7.60 -25.84 2.77
C ASP A 1110 6.26 -26.48 2.39
N THR A 1111 6.16 -27.02 1.17
CA THR A 1111 4.95 -27.74 0.70
C THR A 1111 4.90 -29.20 1.13
N TYR A 1112 5.83 -29.72 1.95
CA TYR A 1112 5.74 -31.11 2.43
C TYR A 1112 4.50 -31.39 3.29
N ASN A 1113 3.94 -30.34 3.88
CA ASN A 1113 2.71 -30.40 4.66
C ASN A 1113 1.48 -29.99 3.83
N ALA A 1114 1.62 -29.65 2.55
CA ALA A 1114 0.53 -29.28 1.66
C ALA A 1114 0.01 -30.50 0.89
N TYR A 1115 -1.30 -30.77 0.99
CA TYR A 1115 -1.95 -31.87 0.29
C TYR A 1115 -3.15 -31.37 -0.51
N PRO A 1116 -3.41 -31.89 -1.71
CA PRO A 1116 -4.64 -31.57 -2.43
C PRO A 1116 -5.86 -31.79 -1.53
N CYS A 1117 -6.82 -30.86 -1.54
CA CYS A 1117 -7.99 -30.92 -0.69
C CYS A 1117 -9.23 -30.38 -1.39
N THR A 1118 -10.39 -30.83 -0.96
CA THR A 1118 -11.71 -30.32 -1.38
C THR A 1118 -12.41 -29.70 -0.18
N VAL A 1119 -12.92 -28.47 -0.32
CA VAL A 1119 -13.76 -27.84 0.70
C VAL A 1119 -15.17 -28.42 0.66
N LEU A 1120 -15.63 -28.96 1.79
CA LEU A 1120 -16.95 -29.58 1.92
C LEU A 1120 -17.99 -28.61 2.49
N GLU A 1121 -17.66 -27.97 3.61
CA GLU A 1121 -18.53 -27.03 4.32
C GLU A 1121 -17.70 -25.83 4.78
N ARG A 1122 -18.35 -24.67 4.87
CA ARG A 1122 -17.79 -23.43 5.39
C ARG A 1122 -18.64 -22.99 6.59
N THR A 1123 -17.98 -22.68 7.70
CA THR A 1123 -18.61 -22.13 8.91
C THR A 1123 -18.15 -20.68 9.05
N VAL A 1124 -19.10 -19.76 9.16
CA VAL A 1124 -18.82 -18.34 9.40
C VAL A 1124 -19.36 -17.98 10.78
N ASN A 1125 -18.52 -17.38 11.62
CA ASN A 1125 -18.95 -16.88 12.93
C ASN A 1125 -19.69 -15.55 12.73
N ASP A 1126 -20.98 -15.65 12.45
CA ASP A 1126 -21.85 -14.51 12.15
C ASP A 1126 -22.87 -14.32 13.27
N VAL A 1127 -22.54 -13.45 14.22
CA VAL A 1127 -23.39 -13.18 15.39
C VAL A 1127 -24.68 -12.45 14.98
N GLU A 1128 -24.70 -11.79 13.83
CA GLU A 1128 -25.78 -10.86 13.44
C GLU A 1128 -26.48 -11.19 12.10
N GLY A 1129 -26.01 -12.17 11.33
CA GLY A 1129 -26.63 -12.59 10.07
C GLY A 1129 -26.19 -11.82 8.83
N TYR A 1130 -25.14 -10.98 8.94
CA TYR A 1130 -24.67 -10.09 7.87
C TYR A 1130 -23.48 -10.66 7.07
N ALA A 1131 -23.06 -11.89 7.34
CA ALA A 1131 -21.86 -12.47 6.75
C ALA A 1131 -21.80 -12.44 5.21
N PRO A 1132 -22.90 -12.72 4.47
CA PRO A 1132 -22.86 -12.63 3.01
C PRO A 1132 -22.48 -11.22 2.50
N HIS A 1133 -22.89 -10.17 3.23
CA HIS A 1133 -22.69 -8.76 2.87
C HIS A 1133 -21.38 -8.15 3.40
N ARG A 1134 -20.70 -8.83 4.33
CA ARG A 1134 -19.36 -8.49 4.81
C ARG A 1134 -18.26 -9.35 4.19
N ARG A 1135 -18.61 -10.27 3.27
CA ARG A 1135 -17.68 -11.23 2.66
C ARG A 1135 -16.45 -10.54 2.08
N ASP A 1136 -16.66 -9.47 1.33
CA ASP A 1136 -15.63 -8.76 0.57
C ASP A 1136 -15.15 -7.48 1.26
N SER A 1137 -15.54 -7.28 2.52
CA SER A 1137 -15.16 -6.10 3.29
C SER A 1137 -13.84 -6.25 4.03
N VAL A 1138 -13.28 -5.11 4.46
CA VAL A 1138 -12.05 -4.99 5.24
C VAL A 1138 -12.20 -5.42 6.71
N TRP A 1139 -13.28 -6.10 7.11
CA TRP A 1139 -13.46 -6.63 8.48
C TRP A 1139 -13.22 -8.15 8.55
N PRO A 1140 -12.44 -8.66 9.52
CA PRO A 1140 -12.13 -10.07 9.59
C PRO A 1140 -13.37 -10.84 10.09
N MET A 1141 -13.95 -11.65 9.21
CA MET A 1141 -14.89 -12.68 9.63
C MET A 1141 -14.12 -13.96 9.96
N GLU A 1142 -14.35 -14.52 11.15
CA GLU A 1142 -13.81 -15.84 11.47
C GLU A 1142 -14.50 -16.88 10.60
N VAL A 1143 -13.79 -17.34 9.57
CA VAL A 1143 -14.24 -18.40 8.68
C VAL A 1143 -13.36 -19.62 8.87
N THR A 1144 -14.00 -20.74 9.20
CA THR A 1144 -13.35 -22.04 9.23
C THR A 1144 -14.01 -22.99 8.25
N TYR A 1145 -13.24 -23.98 7.81
CA TYR A 1145 -13.61 -24.91 6.77
C TYR A 1145 -13.59 -26.33 7.29
N LYS A 1146 -14.52 -27.13 6.75
CA LYS A 1146 -14.44 -28.58 6.77
C LYS A 1146 -13.99 -29.04 5.40
N ILE A 1147 -12.87 -29.75 5.36
CA ILE A 1147 -12.25 -30.19 4.11
C ILE A 1147 -12.20 -31.72 4.05
N ARG A 1148 -12.11 -32.24 2.84
CA ARG A 1148 -11.60 -33.58 2.55
C ARG A 1148 -10.16 -33.43 2.06
N LEU A 1149 -9.22 -34.04 2.76
CA LEU A 1149 -7.81 -34.08 2.38
C LEU A 1149 -7.58 -35.33 1.52
N HIS A 1150 -6.97 -35.15 0.35
CA HIS A 1150 -6.65 -36.24 -0.57
C HIS A 1150 -5.21 -36.69 -0.36
N GLN A 1151 -5.03 -37.88 0.20
CA GLN A 1151 -3.73 -38.44 0.50
C GLN A 1151 -3.40 -39.57 -0.49
N GLN A 1152 -2.24 -39.49 -1.13
CA GLN A 1152 -1.75 -40.61 -1.94
C GLN A 1152 -1.41 -41.79 -1.01
N ASN A 1153 -1.94 -42.98 -1.32
CA ASN A 1153 -1.66 -44.26 -0.66
C ASN A 1153 -2.15 -44.44 0.80
N GLU A 1154 -2.62 -43.39 1.48
CA GLU A 1154 -3.08 -43.44 2.89
C GLU A 1154 -4.60 -43.31 3.06
N GLY A 1155 -5.34 -43.00 1.98
CA GLY A 1155 -6.79 -42.81 2.00
C GLY A 1155 -7.22 -41.40 2.41
N ASP A 1156 -8.41 -40.97 1.99
CA ASP A 1156 -8.90 -39.63 2.27
C ASP A 1156 -9.30 -39.47 3.76
N VAL A 1157 -9.08 -38.27 4.32
CA VAL A 1157 -9.52 -37.91 5.68
C VAL A 1157 -10.33 -36.61 5.68
N ILE A 1158 -11.19 -36.43 6.67
CA ILE A 1158 -11.92 -35.18 6.89
C ILE A 1158 -11.22 -34.36 7.96
N MET A 1159 -10.99 -33.08 7.69
CA MET A 1159 -10.52 -32.14 8.71
C MET A 1159 -11.55 -31.05 8.94
N THR A 1160 -11.74 -30.68 10.21
CA THR A 1160 -12.64 -29.59 10.63
C THR A 1160 -11.88 -28.47 11.31
N GLN A 1161 -12.51 -27.28 11.32
CA GLN A 1161 -11.94 -26.05 11.87
C GLN A 1161 -10.63 -25.66 11.18
N VAL A 1162 -10.53 -25.94 9.87
CA VAL A 1162 -9.37 -25.53 9.07
C VAL A 1162 -9.48 -24.03 8.79
N PRO A 1163 -8.50 -23.19 9.15
CA PRO A 1163 -8.56 -21.76 8.86
C PRO A 1163 -8.28 -21.46 7.37
N ARG A 1164 -8.71 -20.30 6.86
CA ARG A 1164 -8.48 -19.87 5.47
C ARG A 1164 -7.01 -19.94 5.06
N ARG A 1165 -6.08 -19.58 5.95
CA ARG A 1165 -4.63 -19.60 5.70
C ARG A 1165 -4.06 -21.00 5.47
N ALA A 1166 -4.71 -22.02 6.00
CA ALA A 1166 -4.29 -23.41 5.82
C ALA A 1166 -4.75 -23.96 4.46
N ILE A 1167 -5.43 -23.17 3.63
CA ILE A 1167 -5.90 -23.54 2.30
C ILE A 1167 -5.28 -22.55 1.31
N GLN A 1168 -4.45 -23.04 0.38
CA GLN A 1168 -3.84 -22.22 -0.67
C GLN A 1168 -4.17 -22.81 -2.04
N PHE A 1169 -4.22 -21.95 -3.05
CA PHE A 1169 -4.28 -22.34 -4.44
C PHE A 1169 -2.88 -22.67 -4.94
N PHE A 1170 -2.78 -23.69 -5.78
CA PHE A 1170 -1.59 -24.00 -6.57
C PHE A 1170 -2.02 -24.20 -8.01
N ASP A 1171 -1.17 -23.80 -8.96
CA ASP A 1171 -1.38 -24.14 -10.35
C ASP A 1171 -1.32 -25.67 -10.49
N ARG A 1172 -2.17 -26.24 -11.33
CA ARG A 1172 -2.06 -27.64 -11.71
C ARG A 1172 -0.78 -27.81 -12.52
N ALA A 1173 -0.25 -29.02 -12.49
CA ALA A 1173 0.93 -29.38 -13.27
C ALA A 1173 0.78 -28.93 -14.73
N TYR A 1174 1.80 -28.25 -15.24
CA TYR A 1174 1.93 -27.69 -16.59
C TYR A 1174 0.95 -26.56 -16.95
N GLN A 1175 0.24 -25.97 -15.98
CA GLN A 1175 -0.76 -24.93 -16.25
C GLN A 1175 -0.30 -23.51 -15.91
N SER A 1176 0.80 -23.34 -15.15
CA SER A 1176 1.34 -22.01 -14.81
C SER A 1176 1.96 -21.30 -16.03
N ASP A 1177 2.25 -19.99 -15.90
CA ASP A 1177 2.82 -19.19 -16.99
C ASP A 1177 4.21 -19.69 -17.45
N LEU A 1178 4.93 -20.41 -16.59
CA LEU A 1178 6.24 -21.00 -16.92
C LEU A 1178 6.17 -21.98 -18.10
N PHE A 1179 5.02 -22.64 -18.25
CA PHE A 1179 4.80 -23.72 -19.21
C PHE A 1179 4.17 -23.27 -20.52
N ILE A 1180 4.00 -21.96 -20.72
CA ILE A 1180 3.55 -21.41 -22.00
C ILE A 1180 4.64 -21.69 -23.05
N ARG A 1181 4.45 -22.76 -23.84
CA ARG A 1181 5.42 -23.21 -24.86
C ARG A 1181 5.72 -22.16 -25.93
N SER A 1182 4.78 -21.25 -26.17
CA SER A 1182 4.93 -20.13 -27.10
C SER A 1182 5.55 -18.88 -26.48
N ALA A 1183 5.80 -18.84 -25.17
CA ALA A 1183 6.36 -17.66 -24.50
C ALA A 1183 7.76 -17.34 -25.01
N PHE A 1184 8.18 -16.09 -24.81
CA PHE A 1184 9.47 -15.64 -25.28
C PHE A 1184 10.62 -16.41 -24.58
N ARG A 1185 11.48 -17.05 -25.38
CA ARG A 1185 12.68 -17.78 -24.94
C ARG A 1185 13.87 -17.32 -25.77
N HIS A 1186 14.83 -16.66 -25.14
CA HIS A 1186 16.03 -16.15 -25.78
C HIS A 1186 17.15 -15.95 -24.75
N GLU A 1187 18.35 -16.44 -25.06
CA GLU A 1187 19.54 -16.19 -24.24
C GLU A 1187 19.95 -14.72 -24.21
N ILE A 1188 20.68 -14.32 -23.19
CA ILE A 1188 21.30 -13.00 -23.12
C ILE A 1188 22.56 -13.03 -23.99
N HIS A 1189 22.68 -12.11 -24.96
CA HIS A 1189 23.82 -12.13 -25.89
C HIS A 1189 25.13 -11.83 -25.17
N LEU A 1190 26.09 -12.74 -25.28
CA LEU A 1190 27.47 -12.50 -24.88
C LEU A 1190 28.18 -11.75 -26.02
N PRO A 1191 28.75 -10.56 -25.79
CA PRO A 1191 29.41 -9.79 -26.84
C PRO A 1191 30.53 -10.58 -27.53
N ASP A 1192 30.66 -10.41 -28.85
CA ASP A 1192 31.67 -11.08 -29.69
C ASP A 1192 33.09 -11.04 -29.10
N ALA A 1193 33.45 -9.93 -28.45
CA ALA A 1193 34.75 -9.70 -27.83
C ALA A 1193 35.00 -10.53 -26.55
N MET A 1194 33.95 -11.01 -25.88
CA MET A 1194 34.03 -11.86 -24.69
C MET A 1194 34.06 -13.34 -25.02
N VAL A 1195 33.59 -13.75 -26.21
CA VAL A 1195 33.51 -15.16 -26.63
C VAL A 1195 34.89 -15.66 -27.08
N PRO A 1196 35.54 -16.57 -26.33
CA PRO A 1196 36.82 -17.13 -26.73
C PRO A 1196 36.72 -17.89 -28.05
N PRO A 1197 37.77 -17.86 -28.89
CA PRO A 1197 37.78 -18.61 -30.15
C PRO A 1197 37.54 -20.11 -29.96
N ALA A 1198 38.00 -20.69 -28.86
CA ALA A 1198 37.86 -22.11 -28.54
C ALA A 1198 36.40 -22.54 -28.28
N TRP A 1199 35.51 -21.58 -27.97
CA TRP A 1199 34.09 -21.84 -27.72
C TRP A 1199 33.24 -21.72 -28.98
N ARG A 1200 33.80 -21.18 -30.07
CA ARG A 1200 33.08 -21.11 -31.33
C ARG A 1200 33.05 -22.48 -31.96
N ASP A 1201 31.85 -23.05 -32.12
CA ASP A 1201 31.70 -24.33 -32.79
C ASP A 1201 32.23 -24.18 -34.22
N LEU A 1202 33.16 -25.06 -34.61
CA LEU A 1202 33.70 -25.03 -35.97
C LEU A 1202 32.56 -25.35 -36.93
N ILE A 1203 32.18 -24.39 -37.77
CA ILE A 1203 31.34 -24.67 -38.94
C ILE A 1203 32.18 -25.59 -39.85
N GLU A 1204 31.99 -26.90 -39.74
CA GLU A 1204 32.34 -27.79 -40.85
C GLU A 1204 31.45 -27.39 -42.02
N LEU A 1205 32.00 -26.57 -42.91
CA LEU A 1205 31.44 -26.33 -44.24
C LEU A 1205 31.43 -27.69 -44.98
N VAL A 1206 30.32 -28.42 -44.87
CA VAL A 1206 29.99 -29.58 -45.71
C VAL A 1206 29.20 -29.14 -46.92
#